data_AF-A0A077KLP2-F1
#
_entry.id   AF-A0A077KLP2-F1
#
_cell.length_a   1.000
_cell.length_b   1.000
_cell.length_c   1.000
_cell.angle_alpha   90.00
_cell.angle_beta   90.00
_cell.angle_gamma   90.00
#
_symmetry.space_group_name_H-M   'P 1'
#
loop_
_entity.id
_entity.type
_entity.pdbx_description
1 polymer ?
#
loop_
_entity_poly.entity_id
_entity_poly.type
_entity_poly.pdbx_seq_one_letter_code
_entity_poly.pdbx_strand_id
1 'polypeptide(L)'
;MKKIILLASALSGIIVLGQASIDPGTKNDIQKIFPTTPETYSMFKAGDFPVDYRTGKLNVSVPLYEIKTRYGVTIPISLTYNTGGIKVDETSGVAGLGWSLSVPNGISVEMHGKDDLENGVWFPQQPGDYATGDLNTFPPDVFQKMSSIKEGVMDSQPDIYHYNLPTISGSFIKDSNGNFRTIPYEDVKISYADNKFTIIDSKGVIYTLSKGNSTSTITTGSFGESYTSSFILGKIKFPNNEEVSFNYGKRMLYRNITHSFTDIYIPIEQNIADCANSRKSQHVTTNNMYVDALLTEIVHNDEKLTFNYANTIQGVQGRKDLDGAVDNTFALSEIIGTYKDRVIQKMALEHQYFETYGGDQPYKNFRLKLNKVKNLLDNTEYSFEYNESGKPFLGSFSQDIWGYYNGQNNYGLIPNMQYFNRNYTQGGNRSVDPQYSQAYILKKIQYPTKGSSSFTYENNNIWQTLVIPQEEIIPKSNVIGVLNPGAGYAEETGPEFYLNDATNVPGETGEFLVDWTNSCANNIPGGPGSIQVTNGNGYLEELQPTGSWKRIAQFRNDVHGPILEVPGSHNPDYKKRLRVMLQSNDPEAGCSVSFSISRKRVFKTTVNQNAIVGGLRIKSINDFDGQTNYTKRTFEYNKPDNLSTQSSGRTASPLEFLKTHYSVTRPTGSSQQIMCSNYALSADQSINSSLSGRDVVSYEYVTEHTLGKGKKMYQFSAIGNNLDITVPDMGWNPYQFLNKNVLNEKSYSESGALLQEKNYEYENMLLKNPLSSDHLSASPYSLALSTSFAFFDLNSQTFSRINNFYVVESGKWLLTKATNKTYLNNILTSETNNTYSVSDINKPVNLVKTETRSFDGSAAEATFQYATDQNNTDMISANMVGIPIQTEGTENGKVIAKNKTVYAKNASTNNMILPVATQKFDKDNPASAKNTVDYNQYDVYGNMLQYTTKGSTPTAIIYGYNNSLPIAKIEGVTYEKAMSLAADIIAQSNEDTDADKEKVLMKALDDYRNQPAFANASVTTYTYDPLIGVTSITPPTGLREFYKYDTAGRLQSVVDVNNNILKELKYNYKN
;
A
#
# COMPACT_ATOMS: atom_id res chain seq x y z
N MET A 1 4.32 16.54 59.02
CA MET A 1 5.26 17.20 58.08
C MET A 1 6.39 16.23 57.74
N LYS A 2 6.76 16.13 56.45
CA LYS A 2 7.69 15.16 55.84
C LYS A 2 7.22 13.68 55.85
N LYS A 3 6.24 13.35 54.99
CA LYS A 3 6.00 12.00 54.40
C LYS A 3 4.86 11.94 53.35
N ILE A 4 4.24 13.07 52.99
CA ILE A 4 3.08 13.13 52.06
C ILE A 4 3.43 13.75 50.68
N ILE A 5 4.71 14.06 50.40
CA ILE A 5 5.12 14.78 49.17
C ILE A 5 5.75 13.87 48.09
N LEU A 6 5.77 12.54 48.29
CA LEU A 6 6.38 11.60 47.33
C LEU A 6 5.41 10.67 46.59
N LEU A 7 4.09 10.79 46.79
CA LEU A 7 3.08 10.02 46.05
C LEU A 7 2.32 10.83 44.97
N ALA A 8 2.46 12.16 44.93
CA ALA A 8 1.81 13.01 43.93
C ALA A 8 2.68 13.28 42.67
N SER A 9 3.96 12.92 42.71
CA SER A 9 4.95 13.20 41.65
C SER A 9 5.21 12.03 40.69
N ALA A 10 4.60 10.86 40.92
CA ALA A 10 4.69 9.69 40.02
C ALA A 10 3.54 9.62 38.99
N LEU A 11 2.50 10.46 39.12
CA LEU A 11 1.32 10.45 38.23
C LEU A 11 1.37 11.48 37.08
N SER A 12 2.41 12.31 37.00
CA SER A 12 2.52 13.39 35.99
C SER A 12 3.49 13.08 34.83
N GLY A 13 3.97 11.83 34.73
CA GLY A 13 5.12 11.47 33.89
C GLY A 13 4.90 10.33 32.91
N ILE A 14 3.68 10.03 32.42
CA ILE A 14 3.47 9.05 31.34
C ILE A 14 2.24 9.46 30.49
N ILE A 15 2.30 10.55 29.72
CA ILE A 15 1.34 10.80 28.62
C ILE A 15 2.05 11.56 27.49
N VAL A 16 2.73 10.82 26.61
CA VAL A 16 3.04 11.26 25.25
C VAL A 16 2.64 10.11 24.34
N LEU A 17 1.54 10.27 23.60
CA LEU A 17 1.25 9.78 22.24
C LEU A 17 -0.18 10.21 21.89
N GLY A 18 -0.34 10.78 20.69
CA GLY A 18 -1.50 11.59 20.30
C GLY A 18 -2.77 10.82 19.96
N GLN A 19 -3.86 11.27 20.56
CA GLN A 19 -5.21 11.51 20.01
C GLN A 19 -5.94 12.29 21.11
N ALA A 20 -6.70 13.34 20.74
CA ALA A 20 -7.34 14.23 21.70
C ALA A 20 -8.27 13.46 22.67
N SER A 21 -7.77 13.15 23.86
CA SER A 21 -8.55 12.56 24.96
C SER A 21 -8.56 13.50 26.15
N ILE A 22 -9.78 13.71 26.65
CA ILE A 22 -10.14 14.65 27.70
C ILE A 22 -9.80 13.99 29.04
N ASP A 23 -8.89 14.61 29.79
CA ASP A 23 -8.48 14.19 31.15
C ASP A 23 -9.70 14.15 32.10
N PRO A 24 -9.99 13.03 32.79
CA PRO A 24 -11.10 12.94 33.74
C PRO A 24 -10.83 13.62 35.09
N GLY A 25 -9.64 14.18 35.33
CA GLY A 25 -9.17 14.56 36.67
C GLY A 25 -8.94 16.05 36.97
N THR A 26 -9.07 16.96 36.02
CA THR A 26 -8.81 18.40 36.23
C THR A 26 -10.07 19.24 36.00
N LYS A 27 -10.18 20.40 36.68
CA LYS A 27 -11.30 21.35 36.57
C LYS A 27 -11.74 21.45 35.11
N ASN A 28 -13.05 21.30 34.84
CA ASN A 28 -13.67 21.47 33.52
C ASN A 28 -13.20 22.77 32.84
N ASP A 29 -12.07 22.73 32.14
CA ASP A 29 -11.74 23.70 31.10
C ASP A 29 -12.60 23.28 29.90
N ILE A 30 -13.83 23.81 29.91
CA ILE A 30 -14.68 24.03 28.73
C ILE A 30 -13.75 24.36 27.57
N GLN A 31 -13.86 23.64 26.45
CA GLN A 31 -13.00 23.79 25.26
C GLN A 31 -12.45 25.22 25.17
N LYS A 32 -11.20 25.38 25.60
CA LYS A 32 -10.41 26.57 25.34
C LYS A 32 -10.21 26.60 23.83
N ILE A 33 -11.20 27.09 23.07
CA ILE A 33 -10.94 27.66 21.75
C ILE A 33 -10.29 29.00 22.03
N PHE A 34 -9.06 28.90 22.54
CA PHE A 34 -8.09 29.96 22.48
C PHE A 34 -7.02 29.46 21.50
N PRO A 35 -6.49 30.35 20.67
CA PRO A 35 -5.36 30.04 19.81
C PRO A 35 -4.31 29.26 20.60
N THR A 36 -3.95 28.09 20.09
CA THR A 36 -2.86 27.28 20.65
C THR A 36 -1.60 28.12 20.61
N THR A 37 -0.86 28.15 21.72
CA THR A 37 0.36 28.95 21.75
C THR A 37 1.36 28.35 20.76
N PRO A 38 2.08 29.15 19.96
CA PRO A 38 2.98 28.65 18.89
C PRO A 38 4.09 27.70 19.39
N GLU A 39 4.36 27.66 20.69
CA GLU A 39 5.20 26.66 21.35
C GLU A 39 4.72 25.22 21.12
N THR A 40 3.41 24.97 21.17
CA THR A 40 2.85 23.63 20.97
C THR A 40 2.93 23.19 19.51
N TYR A 41 2.99 24.15 18.57
CA TYR A 41 3.08 23.90 17.12
C TYR A 41 4.53 23.68 16.64
N SER A 42 5.52 24.34 17.26
CA SER A 42 6.93 24.29 16.85
C SER A 42 7.70 23.08 17.38
N MET A 43 7.26 22.46 18.49
CA MET A 43 7.96 21.32 19.13
C MET A 43 7.93 20.01 18.33
N PHE A 44 7.05 19.88 17.32
CA PHE A 44 6.88 18.63 16.56
C PHE A 44 7.62 18.58 15.21
N LYS A 45 8.34 19.64 14.81
CA LYS A 45 8.88 19.76 13.43
C LYS A 45 10.32 19.23 13.19
N ALA A 46 11.02 18.68 14.18
CA ALA A 46 12.45 18.34 14.02
C ALA A 46 12.77 16.83 14.12
N GLY A 47 13.04 16.19 12.97
CA GLY A 47 14.02 15.11 12.83
C GLY A 47 13.61 13.67 13.14
N ASP A 48 12.35 13.38 13.47
CA ASP A 48 11.90 11.99 13.64
C ASP A 48 11.06 11.53 12.44
N PHE A 49 11.67 10.76 11.53
CA PHE A 49 10.94 10.12 10.44
C PHE A 49 10.25 8.86 10.96
N PRO A 50 8.91 8.76 10.88
CA PRO A 50 8.22 7.51 11.16
C PRO A 50 8.74 6.42 10.22
N VAL A 51 9.23 5.32 10.80
CA VAL A 51 9.56 4.11 10.04
C VAL A 51 8.29 3.28 9.90
N ASP A 52 7.94 2.90 8.67
CA ASP A 52 7.03 1.79 8.47
C ASP A 52 7.79 0.51 8.80
N TYR A 53 7.77 0.11 10.06
CA TYR A 53 8.52 -1.05 10.56
C TYR A 53 8.15 -2.33 9.80
N ARG A 54 6.91 -2.48 9.32
CA ARG A 54 6.50 -3.67 8.57
C ARG A 54 7.27 -3.81 7.26
N THR A 55 7.59 -2.71 6.58
CA THR A 55 8.28 -2.72 5.28
C THR A 55 9.75 -2.31 5.36
N GLY A 56 10.15 -1.68 6.47
CA GLY A 56 11.46 -1.07 6.65
C GLY A 56 11.66 0.21 5.85
N LYS A 57 10.60 0.82 5.32
CA LYS A 57 10.65 2.11 4.61
C LYS A 57 10.53 3.28 5.60
N LEU A 58 11.04 4.45 5.23
CA LEU A 58 10.88 5.69 5.98
C LEU A 58 9.81 6.57 5.34
N ASN A 59 9.04 7.26 6.16
CA ASN A 59 8.17 8.33 5.71
C ASN A 59 8.94 9.66 5.76
N VAL A 60 9.73 9.93 4.72
CA VAL A 60 10.46 11.19 4.56
C VAL A 60 9.51 12.25 4.02
N SER A 61 9.29 13.32 4.78
CA SER A 61 8.42 14.44 4.41
C SER A 61 9.09 15.80 4.67
N VAL A 62 8.98 16.72 3.71
CA VAL A 62 9.37 18.13 3.81
C VAL A 62 8.10 18.97 3.81
N PRO A 63 7.67 19.53 4.94
CA PRO A 63 6.46 20.34 5.01
C PRO A 63 6.65 21.66 4.23
N LEU A 64 5.66 22.01 3.41
CA LEU A 64 5.68 23.23 2.59
C LEU A 64 4.63 24.23 3.06
N TYR A 65 3.41 23.76 3.38
CA TYR A 65 2.28 24.58 3.82
C TYR A 65 1.20 23.72 4.49
N GLU A 66 0.28 24.33 5.25
CA GLU A 66 -0.88 23.64 5.84
C GLU A 66 -2.11 24.56 5.79
N ILE A 67 -3.21 24.09 5.20
CA ILE A 67 -4.50 24.80 5.23
C ILE A 67 -5.28 24.29 6.44
N LYS A 68 -5.78 25.22 7.27
CA LYS A 68 -6.52 24.91 8.49
C LYS A 68 -7.96 25.39 8.36
N THR A 69 -8.92 24.48 8.40
CA THR A 69 -10.35 24.80 8.26
C THR A 69 -11.00 25.06 9.61
N ARG A 70 -12.06 25.88 9.63
CA ARG A 70 -12.87 26.14 10.84
C ARG A 70 -13.54 24.88 11.36
N TYR A 71 -13.85 23.93 10.46
CA TYR A 71 -14.36 22.61 10.82
C TYR A 71 -13.32 21.72 11.56
N GLY A 72 -12.06 22.14 11.66
CA GLY A 72 -11.00 21.42 12.38
C GLY A 72 -10.27 20.38 11.54
N VAL A 73 -10.34 20.48 10.21
CA VAL A 73 -9.56 19.64 9.27
C VAL A 73 -8.30 20.40 8.87
N THR A 74 -7.15 19.75 8.97
CA THR A 74 -5.87 20.26 8.47
C THR A 74 -5.52 19.53 7.18
N ILE A 75 -5.25 20.29 6.12
CA ILE A 75 -4.82 19.76 4.82
C ILE A 75 -3.32 20.04 4.69
N PRO A 76 -2.44 19.05 4.91
CA PRO A 76 -1.01 19.24 4.78
C PRO A 76 -0.58 19.25 3.31
N ILE A 77 0.32 20.17 2.96
CA ILE A 77 1.01 20.24 1.67
C ILE A 77 2.50 20.03 1.96
N SER A 78 3.04 18.94 1.42
CA SER A 78 4.43 18.54 1.67
C SER A 78 5.07 17.91 0.44
N LEU A 79 6.40 17.81 0.41
CA LEU A 79 7.09 16.88 -0.49
C LEU A 79 7.35 15.59 0.28
N THR A 80 7.04 14.44 -0.30
CA THR A 80 7.39 13.14 0.28
C THR A 80 8.37 12.40 -0.61
N TYR A 81 9.26 11.61 -0.01
CA TYR A 81 10.26 10.84 -0.73
C TYR A 81 10.09 9.33 -0.50
N ASN A 82 10.13 8.55 -1.58
CA ASN A 82 10.06 7.09 -1.51
C ASN A 82 11.43 6.48 -1.19
N THR A 83 11.58 5.91 0.02
CA THR A 83 12.85 5.27 0.42
C THR A 83 12.95 3.78 0.07
N GLY A 84 12.01 3.21 -0.67
CA GLY A 84 12.00 1.80 -1.05
C GLY A 84 13.06 1.39 -2.07
N GLY A 85 13.86 2.35 -2.56
CA GLY A 85 14.71 2.21 -3.75
C GLY A 85 14.07 2.88 -4.95
N ILE A 86 14.90 3.23 -5.95
CA ILE A 86 14.44 3.77 -7.23
C ILE A 86 14.52 2.66 -8.28
N LYS A 87 13.41 2.40 -8.97
CA LYS A 87 13.40 1.41 -10.06
C LYS A 87 14.04 2.00 -11.32
N VAL A 88 14.62 1.15 -12.16
CA VAL A 88 15.29 1.59 -13.41
C VAL A 88 14.32 2.33 -14.32
N ASP A 89 13.08 1.87 -14.40
CA ASP A 89 12.05 2.45 -15.27
C ASP A 89 11.21 3.55 -14.60
N GLU A 90 11.53 3.92 -13.36
CA GLU A 90 10.85 4.99 -12.62
C GLU A 90 11.12 6.36 -13.24
N THR A 91 10.04 7.06 -13.60
CA THR A 91 10.09 8.40 -14.20
C THR A 91 9.99 9.48 -13.11
N SER A 92 10.74 10.57 -13.25
CA SER A 92 10.76 11.66 -12.27
C SER A 92 9.49 12.51 -12.36
N GLY A 93 8.80 12.71 -11.23
CA GLY A 93 7.66 13.62 -11.14
C GLY A 93 8.04 15.10 -11.27
N VAL A 94 7.07 16.00 -11.06
CA VAL A 94 7.29 17.47 -11.13
C VAL A 94 8.24 18.00 -10.05
N ALA A 95 8.40 17.27 -8.94
CA ALA A 95 9.32 17.61 -7.86
C ALA A 95 10.70 16.96 -8.00
N GLY A 96 10.88 16.00 -8.92
CA GLY A 96 12.12 15.23 -9.08
C GLY A 96 11.96 13.73 -8.80
N LEU A 97 12.99 12.96 -9.10
CA LEU A 97 13.01 11.50 -8.97
C LEU A 97 12.86 11.07 -7.51
N GLY A 98 11.95 10.14 -7.25
CA GLY A 98 11.60 9.66 -5.91
C GLY A 98 10.81 10.64 -5.04
N TRP A 99 10.68 11.91 -5.45
CA TRP A 99 9.89 12.93 -4.76
C TRP A 99 8.50 13.09 -5.37
N SER A 100 7.49 13.21 -4.53
CA SER A 100 6.14 13.58 -4.94
C SER A 100 5.63 14.79 -4.16
N LEU A 101 4.84 15.63 -4.83
CA LEU A 101 4.04 16.65 -4.15
C LEU A 101 2.86 15.93 -3.49
N SER A 102 2.90 15.85 -2.17
CA SER A 102 1.89 15.19 -1.36
C SER A 102 0.81 16.19 -0.96
N VAL A 103 -0.34 16.09 -1.64
CA VAL A 103 -1.59 16.77 -1.31
C VAL A 103 -2.70 15.69 -1.37
N PRO A 104 -3.47 15.44 -0.31
CA PRO A 104 -4.58 14.49 -0.36
C PRO A 104 -5.70 15.04 -1.24
N ASN A 105 -5.75 14.62 -2.50
CA ASN A 105 -6.57 15.30 -3.50
C ASN A 105 -7.12 14.39 -4.61
N GLY A 106 -7.21 13.07 -4.45
CA GLY A 106 -7.58 12.28 -5.61
C GLY A 106 -7.97 10.84 -5.38
N ILE A 107 -8.44 10.26 -6.48
CA ILE A 107 -8.63 8.83 -6.70
C ILE A 107 -7.61 8.41 -7.76
N SER A 108 -6.82 7.38 -7.49
CA SER A 108 -6.04 6.68 -8.52
C SER A 108 -6.79 5.42 -8.96
N VAL A 109 -6.75 5.12 -10.26
CA VAL A 109 -7.45 3.96 -10.84
C VAL A 109 -6.42 2.87 -11.16
N GLU A 110 -6.57 1.70 -10.53
CA GLU A 110 -5.92 0.45 -10.91
C GLU A 110 -6.86 -0.28 -11.87
N MET A 111 -6.61 -0.12 -13.16
CA MET A 111 -7.47 -0.68 -14.21
C MET A 111 -7.13 -2.16 -14.46
N HIS A 112 -8.16 -3.01 -14.50
CA HIS A 112 -8.03 -4.43 -14.81
C HIS A 112 -8.97 -4.79 -15.96
N GLY A 113 -8.43 -5.12 -17.13
CA GLY A 113 -9.30 -5.39 -18.28
C GLY A 113 -9.70 -4.09 -18.99
N LYS A 114 -10.94 -3.64 -18.82
CA LYS A 114 -11.55 -2.49 -19.50
C LYS A 114 -12.04 -1.46 -18.48
N ASP A 115 -12.30 -0.23 -18.94
CA ASP A 115 -12.81 0.83 -18.07
C ASP A 115 -14.24 0.50 -17.60
N ASP A 116 -14.40 0.25 -16.29
CA ASP A 116 -15.67 -0.08 -15.65
C ASP A 116 -16.73 1.04 -15.77
N LEU A 117 -16.33 2.30 -15.95
CA LEU A 117 -17.26 3.44 -16.07
C LEU A 117 -17.85 3.56 -17.46
N GLU A 118 -17.14 3.08 -18.49
CA GLU A 118 -17.53 3.20 -19.90
C GLU A 118 -18.07 1.89 -20.49
N ASN A 119 -17.84 0.74 -19.83
CA ASN A 119 -18.25 -0.59 -20.31
C ASN A 119 -19.25 -1.28 -19.38
N GLY A 120 -19.88 -2.35 -19.89
CA GLY A 120 -20.72 -3.23 -19.09
C GLY A 120 -19.87 -4.15 -18.22
N VAL A 121 -20.28 -4.37 -16.97
CA VAL A 121 -19.56 -5.24 -16.02
C VAL A 121 -20.36 -6.52 -15.74
N TRP A 122 -19.69 -7.66 -15.69
CA TRP A 122 -20.27 -8.93 -15.29
C TRP A 122 -19.27 -9.81 -14.53
N PHE A 123 -19.58 -10.09 -13.27
CA PHE A 123 -18.78 -10.97 -12.42
C PHE A 123 -19.44 -12.35 -12.30
N PRO A 124 -18.90 -13.41 -12.95
CA PRO A 124 -19.50 -14.73 -12.91
C PRO A 124 -19.41 -15.35 -11.50
N GLN A 125 -20.54 -15.75 -10.91
CA GLN A 125 -20.55 -16.36 -9.57
C GLN A 125 -19.94 -17.77 -9.52
N GLN A 126 -19.86 -18.49 -10.65
CA GLN A 126 -19.24 -19.83 -10.73
C GLN A 126 -18.43 -19.93 -12.02
N PRO A 127 -17.19 -19.39 -12.07
CA PRO A 127 -16.40 -19.40 -13.29
C PRO A 127 -16.10 -20.82 -13.80
N GLY A 128 -15.99 -21.79 -12.88
CA GLY A 128 -15.76 -23.20 -13.21
C GLY A 128 -16.74 -23.75 -14.23
N ASP A 129 -18.01 -23.31 -14.20
CA ASP A 129 -19.05 -23.73 -15.14
C ASP A 129 -18.78 -23.25 -16.58
N TYR A 130 -17.93 -22.22 -16.74
CA TYR A 130 -17.58 -21.58 -18.00
C TYR A 130 -16.15 -21.89 -18.45
N ALA A 131 -15.42 -22.72 -17.68
CA ALA A 131 -13.99 -22.97 -17.88
C ALA A 131 -13.69 -23.88 -19.08
N THR A 132 -14.62 -24.75 -19.48
CA THR A 132 -14.38 -25.73 -20.55
C THR A 132 -15.63 -26.04 -21.38
N GLY A 133 -16.09 -25.11 -22.22
CA GLY A 133 -17.26 -25.33 -23.10
C GLY A 133 -17.11 -24.69 -24.48
N ASP A 134 -17.73 -25.30 -25.48
CA ASP A 134 -18.04 -24.62 -26.75
C ASP A 134 -19.07 -23.54 -26.42
N LEU A 135 -18.79 -22.29 -26.80
CA LEU A 135 -19.65 -21.16 -26.53
C LEU A 135 -21.11 -21.43 -26.93
N ASN A 136 -21.33 -22.12 -28.06
CA ASN A 136 -22.67 -22.40 -28.58
C ASN A 136 -23.49 -23.38 -27.71
N THR A 137 -22.85 -24.05 -26.76
CA THR A 137 -23.51 -24.99 -25.85
C THR A 137 -24.02 -24.32 -24.57
N PHE A 138 -23.59 -23.09 -24.29
CA PHE A 138 -24.06 -22.34 -23.13
C PHE A 138 -25.50 -21.85 -23.30
N PRO A 139 -26.24 -21.68 -22.19
CA PRO A 139 -27.54 -21.00 -22.22
C PRO A 139 -27.48 -19.64 -22.94
N PRO A 140 -28.56 -19.21 -23.62
CA PRO A 140 -28.51 -18.00 -24.46
C PRO A 140 -28.02 -16.73 -23.76
N ASP A 141 -28.37 -16.53 -22.48
CA ASP A 141 -27.94 -15.38 -21.70
C ASP A 141 -26.44 -15.42 -21.38
N VAL A 142 -25.91 -16.59 -21.02
CA VAL A 142 -24.48 -16.81 -20.78
C VAL A 142 -23.69 -16.68 -22.09
N PHE A 143 -24.20 -17.24 -23.20
CA PHE A 143 -23.58 -17.10 -24.51
C PHE A 143 -23.43 -15.63 -24.92
N GLN A 144 -24.46 -14.81 -24.71
CA GLN A 144 -24.40 -13.37 -25.01
C GLN A 144 -23.35 -12.64 -24.17
N LYS A 145 -23.27 -12.94 -22.86
CA LYS A 145 -22.26 -12.35 -21.97
C LYS A 145 -20.84 -12.78 -22.36
N MET A 146 -20.62 -14.07 -22.58
CA MET A 146 -19.32 -14.62 -23.01
C MET A 146 -18.89 -14.07 -24.37
N SER A 147 -19.84 -13.89 -25.30
CA SER A 147 -19.58 -13.24 -26.59
C SER A 147 -19.22 -11.77 -26.42
N SER A 148 -19.90 -11.06 -25.52
CA SER A 148 -19.60 -9.65 -25.20
C SER A 148 -18.21 -9.49 -24.57
N ILE A 149 -17.77 -10.43 -23.73
CA ILE A 149 -16.38 -10.47 -23.22
C ILE A 149 -15.41 -10.74 -24.38
N LYS A 150 -15.67 -11.73 -25.24
CA LYS A 150 -14.83 -12.06 -26.41
C LYS A 150 -14.67 -10.86 -27.35
N GLU A 151 -15.73 -10.09 -27.56
CA GLU A 151 -15.74 -8.89 -28.41
C GLU A 151 -15.17 -7.64 -27.73
N GLY A 152 -14.89 -7.71 -26.42
CA GLY A 152 -14.29 -6.61 -25.64
C GLY A 152 -15.27 -5.50 -25.24
N VAL A 153 -16.57 -5.81 -25.20
CA VAL A 153 -17.66 -4.88 -24.81
C VAL A 153 -18.03 -5.00 -23.33
N MET A 154 -17.75 -6.15 -22.73
CA MET A 154 -18.06 -6.47 -21.34
C MET A 154 -16.80 -6.82 -20.57
N ASP A 155 -16.68 -6.31 -19.35
CA ASP A 155 -15.59 -6.63 -18.44
C ASP A 155 -16.01 -7.64 -17.37
N SER A 156 -15.08 -8.52 -17.02
CA SER A 156 -15.18 -9.51 -15.95
C SER A 156 -14.10 -9.37 -14.88
N GLN A 157 -13.27 -8.33 -14.96
CA GLN A 157 -12.24 -7.98 -14.00
C GLN A 157 -12.55 -6.56 -13.47
N PRO A 158 -12.83 -6.39 -12.16
CA PRO A 158 -13.21 -5.08 -11.63
C PRO A 158 -12.01 -4.13 -11.55
N ASP A 159 -12.20 -2.88 -11.92
CA ASP A 159 -11.27 -1.77 -11.68
C ASP A 159 -11.28 -1.38 -10.21
N ILE A 160 -10.11 -1.10 -9.64
CA ILE A 160 -9.99 -0.65 -8.25
C ILE A 160 -9.69 0.84 -8.20
N TYR A 161 -10.56 1.58 -7.51
CA TYR A 161 -10.46 3.01 -7.32
C TYR A 161 -9.92 3.30 -5.92
N HIS A 162 -8.67 3.73 -5.80
CA HIS A 162 -8.06 4.08 -4.50
C HIS A 162 -8.21 5.58 -4.24
N TYR A 163 -8.95 5.97 -3.20
CA TYR A 163 -9.07 7.37 -2.78
C TYR A 163 -8.08 7.71 -1.66
N ASN A 164 -7.48 8.89 -1.75
CA ASN A 164 -6.72 9.53 -0.68
C ASN A 164 -7.18 10.98 -0.54
N LEU A 165 -8.00 11.23 0.47
CA LEU A 165 -8.66 12.51 0.75
C LEU A 165 -8.25 13.00 2.14
N PRO A 166 -8.41 14.30 2.44
CA PRO A 166 -7.89 14.88 3.68
C PRO A 166 -8.33 14.21 4.98
N THR A 167 -9.52 13.60 5.03
CA THR A 167 -10.03 12.91 6.23
C THR A 167 -10.12 11.39 6.11
N ILE A 168 -10.04 10.84 4.90
CA ILE A 168 -10.29 9.42 4.63
C ILE A 168 -9.42 8.91 3.48
N SER A 169 -9.06 7.63 3.55
CA SER A 169 -8.37 6.92 2.46
C SER A 169 -8.87 5.49 2.40
N GLY A 170 -8.98 4.92 1.21
CA GLY A 170 -9.49 3.57 1.03
C GLY A 170 -9.59 3.20 -0.44
N SER A 171 -10.32 2.13 -0.74
CA SER A 171 -10.52 1.67 -2.12
C SER A 171 -11.99 1.30 -2.35
N PHE A 172 -12.45 1.28 -3.60
CA PHE A 172 -13.77 0.78 -3.98
C PHE A 172 -13.78 0.20 -5.40
N ILE A 173 -14.81 -0.58 -5.73
CA ILE A 173 -15.11 -1.12 -7.08
C ILE A 173 -16.52 -0.74 -7.50
N LYS A 174 -16.84 -0.89 -8.79
CA LYS A 174 -18.21 -0.83 -9.33
C LYS A 174 -18.78 -2.26 -9.42
N ASP A 175 -19.98 -2.49 -8.89
CA ASP A 175 -20.68 -3.78 -8.97
C ASP A 175 -21.48 -3.91 -10.29
N SER A 176 -21.96 -5.11 -10.63
CA SER A 176 -22.72 -5.39 -11.87
C SER A 176 -24.02 -4.58 -11.99
N ASN A 177 -24.53 -4.03 -10.88
CA ASN A 177 -25.72 -3.17 -10.86
C ASN A 177 -25.37 -1.68 -10.97
N GLY A 178 -24.08 -1.34 -11.08
CA GLY A 178 -23.59 0.03 -11.18
C GLY A 178 -23.41 0.76 -9.85
N ASN A 179 -23.49 0.08 -8.70
CA ASN A 179 -23.22 0.71 -7.41
C ASN A 179 -21.73 0.64 -7.06
N PHE A 180 -21.25 1.63 -6.31
CA PHE A 180 -19.87 1.68 -5.84
C PHE A 180 -19.76 1.08 -4.43
N ARG A 181 -18.82 0.15 -4.24
CA ARG A 181 -18.65 -0.66 -3.02
C ARG A 181 -17.22 -0.56 -2.51
N THR A 182 -17.03 -0.12 -1.28
CA THR A 182 -15.68 0.02 -0.70
C THR A 182 -15.04 -1.33 -0.36
N ILE A 183 -13.72 -1.37 -0.43
CA ILE A 183 -12.85 -2.51 -0.11
C ILE A 183 -11.72 -2.00 0.81
N PRO A 184 -11.76 -2.31 2.12
CA PRO A 184 -12.82 -3.04 2.81
C PRO A 184 -14.10 -2.20 2.97
N TYR A 185 -15.17 -2.78 3.52
CA TYR A 185 -16.39 -2.02 3.81
C TYR A 185 -16.10 -0.83 4.75
N GLU A 186 -16.57 0.35 4.36
CA GLU A 186 -16.51 1.59 5.13
C GLU A 186 -17.86 2.33 5.04
N ASP A 187 -18.19 3.14 6.04
CA ASP A 187 -19.40 3.96 6.06
C ASP A 187 -19.25 5.24 5.23
N VAL A 188 -18.74 5.06 4.00
CA VAL A 188 -18.51 6.10 3.00
C VAL A 188 -19.56 5.95 1.90
N LYS A 189 -20.21 7.06 1.52
CA LYS A 189 -21.16 7.08 0.40
C LYS A 189 -20.46 7.55 -0.85
N ILE A 190 -20.59 6.80 -1.94
CA ILE A 190 -19.94 7.09 -3.22
C ILE A 190 -21.00 7.10 -4.32
N SER A 191 -20.99 8.15 -5.13
CA SER A 191 -21.80 8.25 -6.34
C SER A 191 -21.00 8.83 -7.50
N TYR A 192 -21.42 8.51 -8.73
CA TYR A 192 -20.80 9.00 -9.95
C TYR A 192 -21.89 9.54 -10.90
N ALA A 193 -21.76 10.82 -11.28
CA ALA A 193 -22.65 11.48 -12.24
C ALA A 193 -21.91 12.63 -12.92
N ASP A 194 -22.27 12.96 -14.16
CA ASP A 194 -21.67 14.07 -14.93
C ASP A 194 -20.13 14.04 -14.98
N ASN A 195 -19.55 12.85 -15.11
CA ASN A 195 -18.10 12.58 -15.07
C ASN A 195 -17.40 13.02 -13.77
N LYS A 196 -18.14 13.00 -12.65
CA LYS A 196 -17.64 13.37 -11.33
C LYS A 196 -18.01 12.35 -10.28
N PHE A 197 -17.04 12.03 -9.42
CA PHE A 197 -17.31 11.32 -8.16
C PHE A 197 -17.73 12.30 -7.08
N THR A 198 -18.75 11.93 -6.31
CA THR A 198 -19.09 12.55 -5.03
C THR A 198 -18.87 11.52 -3.92
N ILE A 199 -18.01 11.85 -2.96
CA ILE A 199 -17.70 11.01 -1.80
C ILE A 199 -18.11 11.73 -0.52
N ILE A 200 -18.82 11.04 0.38
CA ILE A 200 -19.24 11.56 1.69
C ILE A 200 -18.68 10.66 2.80
N ASP A 201 -17.88 11.23 3.69
CA ASP A 201 -17.22 10.49 4.77
C ASP A 201 -18.09 10.30 6.03
N SER A 202 -17.51 9.63 7.04
CA SER A 202 -18.10 9.43 8.38
C SER A 202 -18.11 10.66 9.28
N LYS A 203 -17.81 11.84 8.74
CA LYS A 203 -17.95 13.14 9.42
C LYS A 203 -18.90 14.07 8.66
N GLY A 204 -19.45 13.63 7.53
CA GLY A 204 -20.32 14.44 6.67
C GLY A 204 -19.57 15.40 5.75
N VAL A 205 -18.25 15.25 5.59
CA VAL A 205 -17.44 16.02 4.62
C VAL A 205 -17.71 15.48 3.22
N ILE A 206 -18.01 16.39 2.30
CA ILE A 206 -18.36 16.08 0.91
C ILE A 206 -17.18 16.44 0.00
N TYR A 207 -16.74 15.48 -0.80
CA TYR A 207 -15.67 15.61 -1.78
C TYR A 207 -16.23 15.50 -3.19
N THR A 208 -15.88 16.44 -4.08
CA THR A 208 -16.24 16.38 -5.51
C THR A 208 -14.97 16.25 -6.34
N LEU A 209 -14.86 15.16 -7.10
CA LEU A 209 -13.70 14.86 -7.94
C LEU A 209 -14.09 14.73 -9.41
N SER A 210 -13.27 15.25 -10.32
CA SER A 210 -13.46 15.16 -11.78
C SER A 210 -12.34 14.37 -12.44
N LYS A 211 -12.55 13.89 -13.69
CA LYS A 211 -11.50 13.23 -14.48
C LYS A 211 -10.19 14.06 -14.46
N GLY A 212 -9.09 13.40 -14.11
CA GLY A 212 -7.79 14.01 -13.90
C GLY A 212 -6.76 13.54 -14.93
N ASN A 213 -5.81 12.72 -14.48
CA ASN A 213 -4.75 12.21 -15.34
C ASN A 213 -5.30 11.12 -16.28
N SER A 214 -4.65 10.96 -17.42
CA SER A 214 -4.98 9.91 -18.38
C SER A 214 -3.73 9.29 -18.98
N THR A 215 -3.84 8.01 -19.33
CA THR A 215 -2.78 7.27 -20.01
C THR A 215 -3.35 6.72 -21.32
N SER A 216 -2.55 6.78 -22.38
CA SER A 216 -2.85 6.09 -23.64
C SER A 216 -1.68 5.19 -24.03
N THR A 217 -1.96 3.97 -24.47
CA THR A 217 -0.93 2.99 -24.82
C THR A 217 -1.11 2.54 -26.26
N ILE A 218 0.01 2.46 -27.01
CA ILE A 218 0.05 1.95 -28.38
C ILE A 218 1.10 0.86 -28.43
N THR A 219 0.64 -0.36 -28.62
CA THR A 219 1.48 -1.56 -28.70
C THR A 219 1.76 -1.93 -30.14
N THR A 220 2.96 -2.43 -30.44
CA THR A 220 3.33 -2.88 -31.80
C THR A 220 2.32 -3.90 -32.33
N GLY A 221 1.62 -3.59 -33.43
CA GLY A 221 0.61 -4.46 -34.04
C GLY A 221 -0.80 -4.38 -33.43
N SER A 222 -1.07 -3.41 -32.53
CA SER A 222 -2.38 -3.17 -31.91
C SER A 222 -2.91 -1.76 -32.18
N PHE A 223 -4.23 -1.57 -32.05
CA PHE A 223 -4.83 -0.24 -31.93
C PHE A 223 -4.53 0.36 -30.55
N GLY A 224 -4.49 1.68 -30.47
CA GLY A 224 -4.23 2.39 -29.22
C GLY A 224 -5.44 2.44 -28.30
N GLU A 225 -5.21 2.27 -26.99
CA GLU A 225 -6.24 2.40 -25.95
C GLU A 225 -5.93 3.63 -25.08
N SER A 226 -6.97 4.31 -24.60
CA SER A 226 -6.84 5.46 -23.70
C SER A 226 -7.82 5.34 -22.55
N TYR A 227 -7.36 5.62 -21.33
CA TYR A 227 -8.17 5.50 -20.13
C TYR A 227 -7.83 6.58 -19.10
N THR A 228 -8.77 6.82 -18.19
CA THR A 228 -8.61 7.77 -17.07
C THR A 228 -7.84 7.08 -15.95
N SER A 229 -6.65 7.58 -15.61
CA SER A 229 -5.79 6.99 -14.57
C SER A 229 -6.00 7.62 -13.19
N SER A 230 -6.64 8.80 -13.12
CA SER A 230 -7.02 9.42 -11.85
C SER A 230 -8.23 10.33 -11.93
N PHE A 231 -8.87 10.56 -10.79
CA PHE A 231 -9.83 11.64 -10.57
C PHE A 231 -9.24 12.62 -9.55
N ILE A 232 -9.28 13.90 -9.87
CA ILE A 232 -8.69 14.97 -9.07
C ILE A 232 -9.78 15.73 -8.32
N LEU A 233 -9.52 16.02 -7.05
CA LEU A 233 -10.39 16.76 -6.15
C LEU A 233 -10.50 18.20 -6.63
N GLY A 234 -11.72 18.65 -6.94
CA GLY A 234 -12.00 20.04 -7.28
C GLY A 234 -12.57 20.84 -6.12
N LYS A 235 -13.28 20.18 -5.19
CA LYS A 235 -13.97 20.87 -4.10
C LYS A 235 -14.17 19.98 -2.87
N ILE A 236 -13.97 20.57 -1.70
CA ILE A 236 -14.38 20.03 -0.39
C ILE A 236 -15.48 20.94 0.15
N LYS A 237 -16.56 20.34 0.66
CA LYS A 237 -17.59 21.05 1.41
C LYS A 237 -17.74 20.41 2.78
N PHE A 238 -17.55 21.20 3.83
CA PHE A 238 -17.68 20.76 5.22
C PHE A 238 -19.13 20.92 5.73
N PRO A 239 -19.51 20.22 6.82
CA PRO A 239 -20.84 20.36 7.43
C PRO A 239 -21.20 21.77 7.90
N ASN A 240 -20.20 22.60 8.22
CA ASN A 240 -20.38 24.02 8.54
C ASN A 240 -20.56 24.92 7.30
N ASN A 241 -20.71 24.34 6.10
CA ASN A 241 -20.75 25.01 4.78
C ASN A 241 -19.47 25.74 4.37
N GLU A 242 -18.38 25.56 5.11
CA GLU A 242 -17.05 25.98 4.67
C GLU A 242 -16.63 25.17 3.45
N GLU A 243 -15.93 25.80 2.52
CA GLU A 243 -15.51 25.18 1.26
C GLU A 243 -14.02 25.43 0.99
N VAL A 244 -13.36 24.43 0.41
CA VAL A 244 -11.99 24.54 -0.11
C VAL A 244 -12.02 24.10 -1.56
N SER A 245 -11.51 24.94 -2.45
CA SER A 245 -11.52 24.71 -3.91
C SER A 245 -10.11 24.43 -4.43
N PHE A 246 -9.99 23.54 -5.38
CA PHE A 246 -8.74 23.08 -5.98
C PHE A 246 -8.81 23.26 -7.50
N ASN A 247 -7.86 24.01 -8.06
CA ASN A 247 -7.86 24.36 -9.47
C ASN A 247 -6.63 23.80 -10.18
N TYR A 248 -6.84 23.24 -11.37
CA TYR A 248 -5.81 22.57 -12.19
C TYR A 248 -5.71 23.28 -13.54
N GLY A 249 -4.92 24.35 -13.59
CA GLY A 249 -4.80 25.23 -14.76
C GLY A 249 -3.74 24.81 -15.78
N LYS A 250 -2.95 23.76 -15.52
CA LYS A 250 -1.89 23.29 -16.41
C LYS A 250 -1.99 21.78 -16.65
N ARG A 251 -1.53 21.36 -17.83
CA ARG A 251 -1.38 19.94 -18.19
C ARG A 251 0.05 19.67 -18.65
N MET A 252 0.57 18.53 -18.22
CA MET A 252 1.88 18.03 -18.62
C MET A 252 1.70 16.82 -19.53
N LEU A 253 2.41 16.81 -20.66
CA LEU A 253 2.31 15.75 -21.66
C LEU A 253 3.69 15.16 -21.97
N TYR A 254 3.82 13.85 -21.87
CA TYR A 254 5.07 13.14 -22.13
C TYR A 254 4.80 11.71 -22.57
N ARG A 255 5.85 11.07 -23.09
CA ARG A 255 5.83 9.70 -23.60
C ARG A 255 6.93 8.87 -22.96
N ASN A 256 6.69 7.57 -22.91
CA ASN A 256 7.69 6.59 -22.54
C ASN A 256 7.55 5.32 -23.37
N ILE A 257 8.68 4.77 -23.79
CA ILE A 257 8.74 3.49 -24.50
C ILE A 257 9.12 2.42 -23.50
N THR A 258 8.26 1.41 -23.38
CA THR A 258 8.51 0.23 -22.54
C THR A 258 8.62 -1.03 -23.40
N HIS A 259 9.43 -1.97 -22.93
CA HIS A 259 9.58 -3.28 -23.54
C HIS A 259 9.02 -4.38 -22.63
N SER A 260 8.34 -5.35 -23.22
CA SER A 260 7.95 -6.60 -22.57
C SER A 260 8.44 -7.81 -23.38
N PHE A 261 8.79 -8.87 -22.65
CA PHE A 261 9.31 -10.12 -23.20
C PHE A 261 8.48 -11.27 -22.66
N THR A 262 8.10 -12.20 -23.53
CA THR A 262 7.40 -13.42 -23.14
C THR A 262 7.99 -14.63 -23.87
N ASP A 263 8.37 -15.66 -23.11
CA ASP A 263 8.79 -16.96 -23.64
C ASP A 263 7.81 -18.05 -23.24
N ILE A 264 7.32 -18.80 -24.23
CA ILE A 264 6.39 -19.91 -24.05
C ILE A 264 7.15 -21.24 -24.16
N TYR A 265 6.96 -22.11 -23.17
CA TYR A 265 7.56 -23.45 -23.10
C TYR A 265 6.58 -24.51 -22.56
N ILE A 266 6.94 -25.78 -22.68
CA ILE A 266 6.09 -26.92 -22.31
C ILE A 266 6.57 -27.50 -20.98
N PRO A 267 5.69 -27.71 -19.99
CA PRO A 267 6.08 -28.30 -18.71
C PRO A 267 6.44 -29.79 -18.84
N ILE A 268 7.33 -30.30 -17.96
CA ILE A 268 7.77 -31.72 -17.97
C ILE A 268 6.58 -32.68 -17.90
N GLU A 269 5.61 -32.37 -17.03
CA GLU A 269 4.46 -33.22 -16.73
C GLU A 269 3.51 -33.38 -17.93
N GLN A 270 3.59 -32.50 -18.93
CA GLN A 270 2.71 -32.48 -20.10
C GLN A 270 3.47 -32.58 -21.43
N ASN A 271 4.67 -33.18 -21.45
CA ASN A 271 5.52 -33.27 -22.65
C ASN A 271 4.91 -34.15 -23.77
N ILE A 272 3.81 -33.68 -24.34
CA ILE A 272 3.14 -34.20 -25.52
C ILE A 272 3.93 -33.67 -26.72
N ALA A 273 4.54 -34.58 -27.48
CA ALA A 273 5.42 -34.23 -28.61
C ALA A 273 4.78 -33.23 -29.59
N ASP A 274 3.46 -33.31 -29.79
CA ASP A 274 2.70 -32.44 -30.70
C ASP A 274 2.58 -30.98 -30.24
N CYS A 275 2.76 -30.70 -28.95
CA CYS A 275 2.78 -29.35 -28.42
C CYS A 275 4.12 -28.63 -28.66
N ALA A 276 5.18 -29.32 -29.11
CA ALA A 276 6.51 -28.75 -29.36
C ALA A 276 6.50 -27.50 -30.28
N ASN A 277 5.59 -27.47 -31.26
CA ASN A 277 5.45 -26.38 -32.23
C ASN A 277 4.85 -25.10 -31.65
N SER A 278 4.31 -25.14 -30.42
CA SER A 278 3.70 -23.98 -29.76
C SER A 278 4.71 -23.08 -29.02
N ARG A 279 6.00 -23.44 -29.00
CA ARG A 279 7.07 -22.62 -28.42
C ARG A 279 7.21 -21.31 -29.18
N LYS A 280 7.24 -20.19 -28.47
CA LYS A 280 7.35 -18.86 -29.06
C LYS A 280 8.10 -17.92 -28.11
N SER A 281 8.95 -17.07 -28.69
CA SER A 281 9.53 -15.91 -28.01
C SER A 281 8.90 -14.66 -28.59
N GLN A 282 8.43 -13.77 -27.73
CA GLN A 282 7.80 -12.51 -28.11
C GLN A 282 8.54 -11.37 -27.43
N HIS A 283 8.85 -10.33 -28.21
CA HIS A 283 9.31 -9.04 -27.72
C HIS A 283 8.33 -7.99 -28.21
N VAL A 284 7.74 -7.27 -27.28
CA VAL A 284 6.74 -6.25 -27.55
C VAL A 284 7.28 -4.90 -27.10
N THR A 285 7.10 -3.90 -27.95
CA THR A 285 7.42 -2.50 -27.65
C THR A 285 6.11 -1.73 -27.57
N THR A 286 5.94 -0.97 -26.48
CA THR A 286 4.75 -0.19 -26.18
C THR A 286 5.12 1.28 -26.01
N ASN A 287 4.43 2.16 -26.73
CA ASN A 287 4.53 3.60 -26.58
C ASN A 287 3.40 4.08 -25.66
N ASN A 288 3.77 4.56 -24.48
CA ASN A 288 2.85 5.08 -23.48
C ASN A 288 2.86 6.60 -23.55
N MET A 289 1.68 7.22 -23.60
CA MET A 289 1.49 8.66 -23.56
C MET A 289 0.75 9.01 -22.29
N TYR A 290 1.26 10.01 -21.57
CA TYR A 290 0.73 10.43 -20.28
C TYR A 290 0.27 11.89 -20.38
N VAL A 291 -0.86 12.17 -19.75
CA VAL A 291 -1.38 13.52 -19.55
C VAL A 291 -1.65 13.71 -18.06
N ASP A 292 -0.85 14.54 -17.41
CA ASP A 292 -0.98 14.85 -15.98
C ASP A 292 -1.63 16.23 -15.80
N ALA A 293 -2.69 16.30 -14.99
CA ALA A 293 -3.32 17.54 -14.56
C ALA A 293 -2.57 18.10 -13.34
N LEU A 294 -2.00 19.29 -13.49
CA LEU A 294 -1.17 19.90 -12.45
C LEU A 294 -2.00 20.86 -11.59
N LEU A 295 -1.98 20.66 -10.27
CA LEU A 295 -2.62 21.54 -9.29
C LEU A 295 -1.94 22.91 -9.33
N THR A 296 -2.66 23.96 -9.70
CA THR A 296 -2.10 25.32 -9.80
C THR A 296 -2.52 26.20 -8.64
N GLU A 297 -3.64 25.90 -7.98
CA GLU A 297 -4.18 26.76 -6.94
C GLU A 297 -5.08 25.98 -5.96
N ILE A 298 -4.98 26.30 -4.66
CA ILE A 298 -5.98 25.97 -3.65
C ILE A 298 -6.51 27.28 -3.05
N VAL A 299 -7.83 27.42 -2.94
CA VAL A 299 -8.49 28.60 -2.39
C VAL A 299 -9.36 28.21 -1.20
N HIS A 300 -9.21 28.94 -0.10
CA HIS A 300 -9.96 28.78 1.13
C HIS A 300 -10.24 30.15 1.76
N ASN A 301 -11.47 30.66 1.62
CA ASN A 301 -11.84 32.02 2.05
C ASN A 301 -10.90 33.08 1.44
N ASP A 302 -10.24 33.90 2.28
CA ASP A 302 -9.28 34.94 1.89
C ASP A 302 -7.84 34.39 1.69
N GLU A 303 -7.65 33.08 1.87
CA GLU A 303 -6.37 32.38 1.73
C GLU A 303 -6.27 31.71 0.35
N LYS A 304 -5.12 31.89 -0.29
CA LYS A 304 -4.82 31.31 -1.60
C LYS A 304 -3.40 30.75 -1.63
N LEU A 305 -3.27 29.49 -2.02
CA LEU A 305 -2.01 28.80 -2.23
C LEU A 305 -1.80 28.57 -3.73
N THR A 306 -0.76 29.17 -4.30
CA THR A 306 -0.44 29.10 -5.74
C THR A 306 0.76 28.19 -5.98
N PHE A 307 0.66 27.30 -6.97
CA PHE A 307 1.71 26.37 -7.39
C PHE A 307 2.25 26.80 -8.75
N ASN A 308 3.46 27.31 -8.77
CA ASN A 308 4.14 27.76 -9.98
C ASN A 308 4.98 26.63 -10.55
N TYR A 309 4.89 26.46 -11.87
CA TYR A 309 5.61 25.45 -12.62
C TYR A 309 6.48 26.11 -13.69
N ALA A 310 7.78 25.82 -13.65
CA ALA A 310 8.76 26.29 -14.63
C ALA A 310 8.89 25.28 -15.78
N ASN A 311 8.92 25.81 -17.01
CA ASN A 311 9.27 25.06 -18.21
C ASN A 311 10.71 25.28 -18.64
N THR A 312 11.51 26.04 -17.88
CA THR A 312 12.92 26.27 -18.15
C THR A 312 13.71 25.82 -16.94
N ILE A 313 14.49 24.75 -17.08
CA ILE A 313 15.26 24.14 -16.00
C ILE A 313 16.74 24.23 -16.38
N GLN A 314 17.54 24.92 -15.55
CA GLN A 314 18.96 25.18 -15.81
C GLN A 314 19.24 25.81 -17.19
N GLY A 315 18.39 26.75 -17.61
CA GLY A 315 18.53 27.47 -18.89
C GLY A 315 18.10 26.67 -20.13
N VAL A 316 17.59 25.45 -19.95
CA VAL A 316 17.05 24.62 -21.04
C VAL A 316 15.53 24.62 -20.96
N GLN A 317 14.88 24.90 -22.09
CA GLN A 317 13.43 24.80 -22.23
C GLN A 317 13.02 23.32 -22.21
N GLY A 318 11.92 23.01 -21.53
CA GLY A 318 11.43 21.67 -21.27
C GLY A 318 12.22 20.86 -20.24
N ARG A 319 11.65 19.73 -19.84
CA ARG A 319 12.30 18.71 -19.02
C ARG A 319 13.21 17.84 -19.89
N LYS A 320 14.50 17.74 -19.56
CA LYS A 320 15.47 16.93 -20.30
C LYS A 320 15.23 15.43 -20.17
N ASP A 321 14.53 14.99 -19.12
CA ASP A 321 14.34 13.59 -18.78
C ASP A 321 13.04 12.98 -19.31
N LEU A 322 12.35 13.69 -20.21
CA LEU A 322 11.07 13.26 -20.78
C LEU A 322 11.09 13.38 -22.30
N ASP A 323 10.46 12.42 -22.96
CA ASP A 323 10.16 12.49 -24.38
C ASP A 323 8.83 13.22 -24.57
N GLY A 324 8.86 14.45 -25.09
CA GLY A 324 7.64 15.25 -25.22
C GLY A 324 7.90 16.63 -25.79
N ALA A 325 6.84 17.29 -26.27
CA ALA A 325 6.92 18.66 -26.77
C ALA A 325 7.55 19.55 -25.69
N VAL A 326 8.69 20.16 -26.02
CA VAL A 326 9.53 21.01 -25.15
C VAL A 326 8.69 22.05 -24.38
N ASP A 327 7.54 22.45 -24.94
CA ASP A 327 6.62 23.45 -24.39
C ASP A 327 5.74 22.98 -23.21
N ASN A 328 5.46 21.67 -23.10
CA ASN A 328 4.44 21.14 -22.17
C ASN A 328 5.01 20.21 -21.08
N THR A 329 6.28 20.37 -20.75
CA THR A 329 6.92 19.63 -19.66
C THR A 329 7.43 20.60 -18.60
N PHE A 330 7.13 20.30 -17.33
CA PHE A 330 7.34 21.26 -16.24
C PHE A 330 8.02 20.62 -15.01
N ALA A 331 8.67 21.48 -14.22
CA ALA A 331 9.07 21.21 -12.85
C ALA A 331 8.34 22.19 -11.92
N LEU A 332 7.93 21.75 -10.73
CA LEU A 332 7.36 22.62 -9.71
C LEU A 332 8.45 23.60 -9.26
N SER A 333 8.28 24.90 -9.49
CA SER A 333 9.32 25.88 -9.20
C SER A 333 9.09 26.63 -7.89
N GLU A 334 7.84 26.97 -7.59
CA GLU A 334 7.51 27.69 -6.36
C GLU A 334 6.12 27.32 -5.84
N ILE A 335 5.93 27.45 -4.53
CA ILE A 335 4.63 27.45 -3.86
C ILE A 335 4.52 28.75 -3.06
N ILE A 336 3.45 29.50 -3.29
CA ILE A 336 3.22 30.83 -2.69
C ILE A 336 1.89 30.82 -1.94
N GLY A 337 1.95 30.98 -0.62
CA GLY A 337 0.78 31.19 0.23
C GLY A 337 0.51 32.69 0.38
N THR A 338 -0.73 33.09 0.15
CA THR A 338 -1.20 34.47 0.27
C THR A 338 -2.46 34.53 1.11
N TYR A 339 -2.60 35.59 1.92
CA TYR A 339 -3.81 35.92 2.67
C TYR A 339 -4.16 37.38 2.41
N LYS A 340 -5.35 37.66 1.85
CA LYS A 340 -5.74 39.02 1.40
C LYS A 340 -4.61 39.71 0.60
N ASP A 341 -4.06 39.00 -0.39
CA ASP A 341 -2.93 39.41 -1.25
C ASP A 341 -1.56 39.60 -0.56
N ARG A 342 -1.46 39.52 0.77
CA ARG A 342 -0.17 39.50 1.49
C ARG A 342 0.47 38.12 1.37
N VAL A 343 1.73 38.07 0.90
CA VAL A 343 2.52 36.83 0.88
C VAL A 343 2.88 36.44 2.31
N ILE A 344 2.49 35.24 2.71
CA ILE A 344 2.73 34.66 4.05
C ILE A 344 3.66 33.45 4.00
N GLN A 345 3.80 32.80 2.83
CA GLN A 345 4.77 31.74 2.60
C GLN A 345 5.28 31.80 1.17
N LYS A 346 6.59 31.60 0.96
CA LYS A 346 7.16 31.50 -0.39
C LYS A 346 8.26 30.44 -0.46
N MET A 347 7.90 29.24 -0.89
CA MET A 347 8.81 28.09 -1.03
C MET A 347 9.28 27.96 -2.48
N ALA A 348 10.58 28.05 -2.74
CA ALA A 348 11.18 27.84 -4.05
C ALA A 348 11.92 26.51 -4.11
N LEU A 349 11.75 25.77 -5.21
CA LEU A 349 12.36 24.47 -5.42
C LEU A 349 13.46 24.58 -6.49
N GLU A 350 14.68 24.20 -6.13
CA GLU A 350 15.82 24.21 -7.04
C GLU A 350 16.11 22.83 -7.59
N HIS A 351 16.07 22.71 -8.92
CA HIS A 351 16.24 21.47 -9.64
C HIS A 351 17.56 21.40 -10.41
N GLN A 352 18.07 20.18 -10.52
CA GLN A 352 19.19 19.79 -11.38
C GLN A 352 18.83 18.47 -12.11
N TYR A 353 19.78 17.86 -12.81
CA TYR A 353 19.61 16.53 -13.37
C TYR A 353 20.65 15.56 -12.82
N PHE A 354 20.21 14.33 -12.56
CA PHE A 354 21.11 13.19 -12.61
C PHE A 354 21.44 12.90 -14.07
N GLU A 355 22.72 12.88 -14.38
CA GLU A 355 23.21 12.57 -15.73
C GLU A 355 23.80 11.16 -15.79
N THR A 356 23.48 10.45 -16.87
CA THR A 356 24.02 9.13 -17.24
C THR A 356 24.39 9.10 -18.73
N TYR A 357 24.89 7.95 -19.20
CA TYR A 357 25.28 7.75 -20.59
C TYR A 357 24.80 6.38 -21.07
N GLY A 358 24.59 6.23 -22.37
CA GLY A 358 24.29 4.96 -23.02
C GLY A 358 22.81 4.70 -23.32
N GLY A 359 21.91 5.62 -22.97
CA GLY A 359 20.52 5.57 -23.41
C GLY A 359 20.40 5.70 -24.93
N ASP A 360 19.50 4.92 -25.51
CA ASP A 360 19.15 4.91 -26.94
C ASP A 360 18.47 6.20 -27.41
N GLN A 361 17.94 7.00 -26.48
CA GLN A 361 17.39 8.32 -26.72
C GLN A 361 17.98 9.35 -25.74
N PRO A 362 18.17 10.62 -26.14
CA PRO A 362 18.81 11.64 -25.29
C PRO A 362 18.15 11.81 -23.93
N TYR A 363 16.81 11.77 -23.87
CA TYR A 363 16.07 12.02 -22.63
C TYR A 363 16.28 10.93 -21.57
N LYS A 364 16.58 9.70 -21.99
CA LYS A 364 16.84 8.57 -21.08
C LYS A 364 18.14 8.72 -20.27
N ASN A 365 19.02 9.63 -20.68
CA ASN A 365 20.27 9.93 -20.00
C ASN A 365 20.12 10.94 -18.85
N PHE A 366 18.91 11.47 -18.63
CA PHE A 366 18.65 12.46 -17.60
C PHE A 366 17.54 11.98 -16.67
N ARG A 367 17.60 12.39 -15.41
CA ARG A 367 16.47 12.31 -14.45
C ARG A 367 16.43 13.57 -13.60
N LEU A 368 15.27 14.22 -13.49
CA LEU A 368 15.14 15.44 -12.69
C LEU A 368 15.48 15.17 -11.21
N LYS A 369 16.32 16.03 -10.64
CA LYS A 369 16.82 15.94 -9.27
C LYS A 369 16.37 17.17 -8.48
N LEU A 370 15.76 16.97 -7.32
CA LEU A 370 15.53 18.04 -6.35
C LEU A 370 16.81 18.30 -5.55
N ASN A 371 17.39 19.48 -5.65
CA ASN A 371 18.61 19.80 -4.92
C ASN A 371 18.31 20.53 -3.61
N LYS A 372 17.39 21.52 -3.66
CA LYS A 372 17.05 22.34 -2.50
C LYS A 372 15.59 22.77 -2.50
N VAL A 373 15.09 23.06 -1.31
CA VAL A 373 13.85 23.83 -1.10
C VAL A 373 14.19 25.02 -0.23
N LYS A 374 13.97 26.24 -0.72
CA LYS A 374 14.28 27.50 -0.03
C LYS A 374 12.99 28.20 0.37
N ASN A 375 12.90 28.63 1.63
CA ASN A 375 11.92 29.63 2.01
C ASN A 375 12.50 31.01 1.72
N LEU A 376 11.91 31.71 0.74
CA LEU A 376 12.40 33.01 0.28
C LEU A 376 12.05 34.17 1.23
N LEU A 377 11.19 33.95 2.23
CA LEU A 377 10.83 34.97 3.21
C LEU A 377 11.87 35.09 4.35
N ASP A 378 12.44 33.97 4.79
CA ASP A 378 13.41 33.92 5.89
C ASP A 378 14.81 33.43 5.46
N ASN A 379 15.00 33.14 4.17
CA ASN A 379 16.23 32.66 3.57
C ASN A 379 16.76 31.34 4.20
N THR A 380 15.86 30.51 4.71
CA THR A 380 16.18 29.16 5.17
C THR A 380 16.04 28.13 4.06
N GLU A 381 16.77 27.01 4.16
CA GLU A 381 16.76 26.00 3.10
C GLU A 381 16.89 24.56 3.61
N TYR A 382 16.22 23.66 2.91
CA TYR A 382 16.51 22.22 2.90
C TYR A 382 17.47 21.93 1.74
N SER A 383 18.40 21.00 1.94
CA SER A 383 19.19 20.45 0.82
C SER A 383 19.33 18.93 0.92
N PHE A 384 19.50 18.30 -0.24
CA PHE A 384 19.40 16.85 -0.39
C PHE A 384 20.64 16.27 -1.07
N GLU A 385 21.22 15.23 -0.46
CA GLU A 385 22.33 14.47 -1.04
C GLU A 385 21.86 13.06 -1.40
N TYR A 386 22.29 12.52 -2.54
CA TYR A 386 21.82 11.25 -3.09
C TYR A 386 22.97 10.29 -3.38
N ASN A 387 22.64 9.02 -3.59
CA ASN A 387 23.58 8.03 -4.09
C ASN A 387 23.76 8.14 -5.61
N GLU A 388 24.83 8.77 -6.05
CA GLU A 388 25.13 8.90 -7.49
C GLU A 388 26.16 7.88 -8.00
N SER A 389 26.49 6.86 -7.21
CA SER A 389 27.34 5.75 -7.65
C SER A 389 26.57 4.77 -8.52
N GLY A 390 27.11 4.40 -9.68
CA GLY A 390 26.52 3.37 -10.55
C GLY A 390 25.10 3.71 -11.02
N LYS A 391 24.95 4.76 -11.82
CA LYS A 391 23.64 5.29 -12.28
C LYS A 391 23.20 4.68 -13.62
N PRO A 392 22.07 3.96 -13.71
CA PRO A 392 21.53 3.49 -15.00
C PRO A 392 20.72 4.57 -15.74
N PHE A 393 20.84 4.60 -17.07
CA PHE A 393 19.88 5.32 -17.91
C PHE A 393 18.46 4.72 -17.78
N LEU A 394 17.44 5.53 -18.04
CA LEU A 394 16.02 5.12 -18.03
C LEU A 394 15.76 4.08 -19.11
N GLY A 395 15.06 2.98 -18.79
CA GLY A 395 14.81 1.92 -19.77
C GLY A 395 15.95 0.91 -19.91
N SER A 396 16.98 0.94 -19.06
CA SER A 396 18.06 -0.07 -19.09
C SER A 396 17.54 -1.47 -18.73
N PHE A 397 18.07 -2.50 -19.39
CA PHE A 397 17.79 -3.91 -19.04
C PHE A 397 18.64 -4.41 -17.87
N SER A 398 19.60 -3.62 -17.39
CA SER A 398 20.48 -3.90 -16.24
C SER A 398 19.74 -3.81 -14.89
N GLN A 399 18.67 -4.56 -14.76
CA GLN A 399 17.79 -4.57 -13.58
C GLN A 399 17.67 -6.00 -13.03
N ASP A 400 17.45 -6.11 -11.74
CA ASP A 400 17.02 -7.34 -11.07
C ASP A 400 15.55 -7.67 -11.37
N ILE A 401 15.07 -8.85 -10.94
CA ILE A 401 13.68 -9.30 -11.21
C ILE A 401 12.60 -8.39 -10.60
N TRP A 402 12.95 -7.48 -9.69
CA TRP A 402 12.05 -6.50 -9.08
C TRP A 402 12.12 -5.10 -9.72
N GLY A 403 13.00 -4.92 -10.71
CA GLY A 403 13.18 -3.68 -11.47
C GLY A 403 14.23 -2.72 -10.91
N TYR A 404 15.01 -3.11 -9.89
CA TYR A 404 16.09 -2.27 -9.35
C TYR A 404 17.38 -2.50 -10.11
N TYR A 405 18.24 -1.47 -10.18
CA TYR A 405 19.51 -1.57 -10.89
C TYR A 405 20.41 -2.65 -10.29
N ASN A 406 21.03 -3.48 -11.14
CA ASN A 406 21.92 -4.55 -10.69
C ASN A 406 23.32 -4.52 -11.33
N GLY A 407 23.60 -3.53 -12.19
CA GLY A 407 24.91 -3.36 -12.82
C GLY A 407 25.31 -4.45 -13.84
N GLN A 408 24.40 -5.35 -14.20
CA GLN A 408 24.67 -6.45 -15.14
C GLN A 408 24.42 -6.04 -16.59
N ASN A 409 25.18 -6.57 -17.55
CA ASN A 409 24.92 -6.33 -18.97
C ASN A 409 23.87 -7.31 -19.49
N ASN A 410 22.60 -6.92 -19.45
CA ASN A 410 21.48 -7.73 -19.88
C ASN A 410 20.98 -7.29 -21.26
N TYR A 411 20.64 -8.26 -22.11
CA TYR A 411 20.09 -8.01 -23.46
C TYR A 411 18.54 -8.11 -23.50
N GLY A 412 17.92 -8.45 -22.38
CA GLY A 412 16.48 -8.57 -22.21
C GLY A 412 16.12 -8.80 -20.74
N LEU A 413 14.82 -8.92 -20.44
CA LEU A 413 14.32 -9.02 -19.06
C LEU A 413 13.99 -10.44 -18.60
N ILE A 414 13.99 -11.39 -19.53
CA ILE A 414 13.83 -12.81 -19.22
C ILE A 414 15.05 -13.26 -18.40
N PRO A 415 14.86 -13.76 -17.17
CA PRO A 415 15.97 -14.18 -16.32
C PRO A 415 16.69 -15.39 -16.91
N ASN A 416 18.02 -15.40 -16.80
CA ASN A 416 18.83 -16.60 -17.02
C ASN A 416 18.49 -17.61 -15.94
N MET A 417 17.71 -18.61 -16.32
CA MET A 417 17.26 -19.65 -15.43
C MET A 417 17.30 -20.99 -16.14
N GLN A 418 17.70 -22.01 -15.37
CA GLN A 418 17.62 -23.39 -15.81
C GLN A 418 16.19 -23.87 -15.56
N TYR A 419 15.34 -23.67 -16.56
CA TYR A 419 14.00 -24.26 -16.57
C TYR A 419 14.01 -25.51 -17.44
N PHE A 420 13.26 -26.50 -16.98
CA PHE A 420 13.22 -27.84 -17.55
C PHE A 420 13.08 -27.84 -19.07
N ASN A 421 13.97 -28.58 -19.73
CA ASN A 421 14.11 -28.73 -21.19
C ASN A 421 14.63 -27.53 -21.98
N ARG A 422 14.93 -26.39 -21.35
CA ARG A 422 15.62 -25.26 -21.99
C ARG A 422 16.57 -24.58 -21.01
N ASN A 423 17.87 -24.83 -21.19
CA ASN A 423 18.89 -24.08 -20.48
C ASN A 423 18.86 -22.64 -20.99
N TYR A 424 18.23 -21.73 -20.26
CA TYR A 424 18.09 -20.33 -20.67
C TYR A 424 19.37 -19.54 -20.37
N THR A 425 20.51 -20.05 -20.84
CA THR A 425 21.84 -19.44 -20.66
C THR A 425 22.00 -18.10 -21.37
N GLN A 426 21.07 -17.76 -22.28
CA GLN A 426 21.04 -16.50 -23.04
C GLN A 426 20.20 -15.41 -22.34
N GLY A 427 19.52 -15.71 -21.24
CA GLY A 427 18.76 -14.72 -20.47
C GLY A 427 19.64 -13.70 -19.76
N GLY A 428 19.03 -12.62 -19.26
CA GLY A 428 19.73 -11.63 -18.45
C GLY A 428 20.05 -12.14 -17.04
N ASN A 429 21.17 -11.69 -16.46
CA ASN A 429 21.38 -11.84 -15.03
C ASN A 429 20.46 -10.86 -14.29
N ARG A 430 19.39 -11.39 -13.69
CA ARG A 430 18.36 -10.65 -12.97
C ARG A 430 18.50 -10.78 -11.44
N SER A 431 19.66 -11.21 -10.94
CA SER A 431 19.95 -11.26 -9.50
C SER A 431 20.07 -9.86 -8.91
N VAL A 432 19.75 -9.73 -7.62
CA VAL A 432 19.95 -8.49 -6.86
C VAL A 432 21.44 -8.25 -6.68
N ASP A 433 21.87 -7.00 -6.88
CA ASP A 433 23.19 -6.55 -6.49
C ASP A 433 23.06 -5.40 -5.46
N PRO A 434 23.45 -5.63 -4.19
CA PRO A 434 23.28 -4.63 -3.14
C PRO A 434 24.05 -3.31 -3.32
N GLN A 435 25.12 -3.32 -4.12
CA GLN A 435 25.88 -2.11 -4.41
C GLN A 435 25.15 -1.24 -5.42
N TYR A 436 24.54 -1.86 -6.43
CA TYR A 436 23.89 -1.16 -7.54
C TYR A 436 22.43 -0.82 -7.28
N SER A 437 21.70 -1.61 -6.49
CA SER A 437 20.28 -1.38 -6.20
C SER A 437 20.02 -0.10 -5.39
N GLN A 438 21.07 0.52 -4.86
CA GLN A 438 21.02 1.78 -4.13
C GLN A 438 21.18 3.02 -5.02
N ALA A 439 21.20 2.88 -6.35
CA ALA A 439 21.31 4.01 -7.27
C ALA A 439 20.21 5.05 -7.02
N TYR A 440 20.57 6.35 -7.10
CA TYR A 440 19.72 7.52 -6.94
C TYR A 440 19.09 7.75 -5.55
N ILE A 441 19.19 6.81 -4.61
CA ILE A 441 18.50 6.92 -3.33
C ILE A 441 19.00 8.11 -2.48
N LEU A 442 18.09 8.81 -1.81
CA LEU A 442 18.41 9.91 -0.89
C LEU A 442 19.31 9.42 0.26
N LYS A 443 20.50 9.98 0.40
CA LYS A 443 21.47 9.64 1.47
C LYS A 443 21.38 10.56 2.67
N LYS A 444 21.05 11.83 2.46
CA LYS A 444 21.07 12.83 3.52
C LYS A 444 20.12 13.99 3.23
N ILE A 445 19.48 14.47 4.28
CA ILE A 445 18.74 15.72 4.30
C ILE A 445 19.44 16.66 5.26
N GLN A 446 19.71 17.85 4.78
CA GLN A 446 20.20 18.96 5.57
C GLN A 446 19.03 19.93 5.79
N TYR A 447 18.73 20.24 7.04
CA TYR A 447 17.59 21.07 7.43
C TYR A 447 17.94 22.57 7.44
N PRO A 448 16.92 23.44 7.42
CA PRO A 448 17.02 24.86 7.74
C PRO A 448 17.89 25.18 8.96
N THR A 449 17.85 24.31 9.97
CA THR A 449 18.57 24.45 11.24
C THR A 449 20.06 24.18 11.16
N LYS A 450 20.58 23.74 10.00
CA LYS A 450 21.95 23.19 9.84
C LYS A 450 22.20 21.83 10.50
N GLY A 451 21.20 21.24 11.15
CA GLY A 451 21.18 19.81 11.45
C GLY A 451 20.92 18.96 10.20
N SER A 452 21.25 17.69 10.27
CA SER A 452 21.06 16.75 9.16
C SER A 452 20.66 15.36 9.62
N SER A 453 19.86 14.68 8.81
CA SER A 453 19.62 13.25 8.93
C SER A 453 20.29 12.52 7.78
N SER A 454 21.07 11.50 8.10
CA SER A 454 21.72 10.62 7.12
C SER A 454 21.16 9.21 7.22
N PHE A 455 20.96 8.60 6.06
CA PHE A 455 20.31 7.31 5.93
C PHE A 455 21.29 6.30 5.34
N THR A 456 21.38 5.15 5.99
CA THR A 456 22.08 3.98 5.45
C THR A 456 21.04 2.91 5.17
N TYR A 457 20.98 2.45 3.92
CA TYR A 457 20.05 1.41 3.49
C TYR A 457 20.77 0.07 3.34
N GLU A 458 19.97 -0.99 3.31
CA GLU A 458 20.38 -2.30 2.82
C GLU A 458 19.22 -2.94 2.04
N ASN A 459 19.51 -3.97 1.24
CA ASN A 459 18.46 -4.68 0.54
C ASN A 459 17.55 -5.43 1.50
N ASN A 460 16.33 -5.66 1.04
CA ASN A 460 15.44 -6.57 1.71
C ASN A 460 16.02 -7.99 1.76
N ASN A 461 15.73 -8.70 2.83
CA ASN A 461 16.15 -10.08 3.02
C ASN A 461 14.95 -10.87 3.55
N ILE A 462 14.67 -12.02 2.96
CA ILE A 462 13.56 -12.89 3.35
C ILE A 462 14.06 -14.28 3.70
N TRP A 463 13.34 -14.97 4.56
CA TRP A 463 13.48 -16.42 4.66
C TRP A 463 12.57 -17.06 3.62
N GLN A 464 13.17 -17.54 2.52
CA GLN A 464 12.44 -18.12 1.40
C GLN A 464 12.45 -19.65 1.45
N THR A 465 11.35 -20.22 0.97
CA THR A 465 11.24 -21.63 0.59
C THR A 465 11.10 -21.66 -0.94
N LEU A 466 12.10 -22.19 -1.64
CA LEU A 466 12.03 -22.39 -3.09
C LEU A 466 11.70 -23.85 -3.38
N VAL A 467 10.59 -24.08 -4.08
CA VAL A 467 10.18 -25.43 -4.50
C VAL A 467 10.50 -25.59 -5.99
N ILE A 468 11.40 -26.52 -6.30
CA ILE A 468 11.87 -26.78 -7.67
C ILE A 468 11.48 -28.21 -8.04
N PRO A 469 10.77 -28.45 -9.17
CA PRO A 469 10.58 -29.81 -9.66
C PRO A 469 11.92 -30.37 -10.15
N GLN A 470 12.10 -31.67 -10.16
CA GLN A 470 13.31 -32.31 -10.66
C GLN A 470 12.89 -33.54 -11.44
N GLU A 471 13.58 -33.80 -12.55
CA GLU A 471 13.44 -35.02 -13.32
C GLU A 471 14.71 -35.85 -13.12
N GLU A 472 14.54 -37.11 -12.76
CA GLU A 472 15.62 -38.08 -12.63
C GLU A 472 15.28 -39.29 -13.50
N ILE A 473 16.16 -39.62 -14.44
CA ILE A 473 16.07 -40.85 -15.23
C ILE A 473 16.91 -41.91 -14.52
N ILE A 474 16.25 -42.91 -13.97
CA ILE A 474 16.86 -44.02 -13.25
C ILE A 474 16.90 -45.24 -14.18
N PRO A 475 18.06 -45.65 -14.69
CA PRO A 475 18.17 -46.87 -15.50
C PRO A 475 17.73 -48.09 -14.69
N LYS A 476 16.86 -48.94 -15.25
CA LYS A 476 16.40 -50.18 -14.61
C LYS A 476 17.07 -51.41 -15.19
N SER A 477 17.19 -51.46 -16.51
CA SER A 477 17.94 -52.51 -17.20
C SER A 477 18.30 -52.04 -18.60
N ASN A 478 19.39 -52.55 -19.14
CA ASN A 478 19.82 -52.32 -20.51
C ASN A 478 20.43 -53.61 -21.04
N VAL A 479 20.19 -53.87 -22.31
CA VAL A 479 20.80 -54.98 -23.05
C VAL A 479 21.10 -54.52 -24.46
N ILE A 480 22.29 -54.87 -24.93
CA ILE A 480 22.72 -54.63 -26.31
C ILE A 480 23.00 -55.98 -26.92
N GLY A 481 22.28 -56.29 -27.99
CA GLY A 481 22.58 -57.44 -28.84
C GLY A 481 23.39 -56.97 -30.03
N VAL A 482 24.48 -57.66 -30.33
CA VAL A 482 25.28 -57.40 -31.54
C VAL A 482 25.34 -58.68 -32.35
N LEU A 483 24.96 -58.60 -33.62
CA LEU A 483 25.16 -59.65 -34.59
C LEU A 483 26.44 -59.35 -35.35
N ASN A 484 27.48 -60.14 -35.09
CA ASN A 484 28.76 -60.02 -35.80
C ASN A 484 28.68 -60.72 -37.17
N PRO A 485 29.42 -60.24 -38.18
CA PRO A 485 29.53 -60.91 -39.47
C PRO A 485 29.90 -62.40 -39.31
N GLY A 486 29.15 -63.28 -39.97
CA GLY A 486 29.29 -64.74 -39.91
C GLY A 486 28.41 -65.45 -38.88
N ALA A 487 27.72 -64.73 -37.98
CA ALA A 487 26.77 -65.31 -37.03
C ALA A 487 25.32 -65.18 -37.55
N GLY A 488 24.58 -66.30 -37.62
CA GLY A 488 23.17 -66.30 -38.07
C GLY A 488 22.14 -65.99 -36.97
N TYR A 489 22.57 -65.99 -35.69
CA TYR A 489 21.70 -65.79 -34.53
C TYR A 489 22.50 -65.17 -33.38
N ALA A 490 21.91 -64.19 -32.69
CA ALA A 490 22.40 -63.74 -31.40
C ALA A 490 21.22 -63.46 -30.46
N GLU A 491 21.38 -63.80 -29.18
CA GLU A 491 20.38 -63.54 -28.16
C GLU A 491 21.06 -63.13 -26.87
N GLU A 492 20.63 -62.01 -26.32
CA GLU A 492 21.19 -61.46 -25.09
C GLU A 492 20.06 -61.12 -24.11
N THR A 493 20.30 -61.35 -22.83
CA THR A 493 19.37 -60.98 -21.76
C THR A 493 20.00 -59.98 -20.82
N GLY A 494 19.28 -58.90 -20.54
CA GLY A 494 19.67 -57.90 -19.56
C GLY A 494 19.50 -58.39 -18.12
N PRO A 495 20.07 -57.65 -17.15
CA PRO A 495 19.87 -57.90 -15.74
C PRO A 495 18.39 -57.91 -15.35
N GLU A 496 18.04 -58.75 -14.37
CA GLU A 496 16.71 -58.79 -13.76
C GLU A 496 16.44 -57.53 -12.92
N PHE A 497 15.23 -57.00 -12.97
CA PHE A 497 14.80 -55.81 -12.23
C PHE A 497 13.33 -55.90 -11.80
N TYR A 498 12.88 -55.03 -10.91
CA TYR A 498 11.46 -54.90 -10.55
C TYR A 498 10.89 -53.59 -11.09
N LEU A 499 9.58 -53.59 -11.36
CA LEU A 499 8.82 -52.37 -11.66
C LEU A 499 8.04 -51.87 -10.43
N ASN A 500 8.07 -52.58 -9.30
CA ASN A 500 7.53 -52.08 -8.04
C ASN A 500 8.51 -51.08 -7.41
N ASP A 501 8.11 -49.82 -7.36
CA ASP A 501 8.70 -48.82 -6.48
C ASP A 501 7.54 -48.17 -5.70
N ALA A 502 7.20 -48.72 -4.53
CA ALA A 502 6.27 -48.07 -3.61
C ALA A 502 6.87 -46.75 -3.12
N THR A 503 6.51 -45.62 -3.74
CA THR A 503 6.89 -44.29 -3.24
C THR A 503 5.83 -43.83 -2.25
N ASN A 504 6.12 -43.94 -0.95
CA ASN A 504 5.30 -43.38 0.12
C ASN A 504 5.40 -41.83 0.21
N VAL A 505 5.87 -41.16 -0.84
CA VAL A 505 6.10 -39.71 -0.89
C VAL A 505 4.95 -39.05 -1.67
N PRO A 506 4.10 -38.23 -1.03
CA PRO A 506 3.01 -37.53 -1.70
C PRO A 506 3.52 -36.62 -2.82
N GLY A 507 2.96 -36.74 -4.02
CA GLY A 507 3.25 -35.87 -5.17
C GLY A 507 4.38 -36.33 -6.10
N GLU A 508 5.01 -37.49 -5.85
CA GLU A 508 5.89 -38.11 -6.85
C GLU A 508 5.07 -38.83 -7.93
N THR A 509 5.42 -38.62 -9.20
CA THR A 509 4.92 -39.42 -10.33
C THR A 509 6.10 -40.13 -10.99
N GLY A 510 5.88 -41.36 -11.44
CA GLY A 510 6.89 -42.14 -12.13
C GLY A 510 6.31 -42.84 -13.33
N GLU A 511 6.95 -42.69 -14.49
CA GLU A 511 6.63 -43.43 -15.72
C GLU A 511 7.84 -44.25 -16.15
N PHE A 512 7.61 -45.43 -16.72
CA PHE A 512 8.69 -46.24 -17.30
C PHE A 512 8.86 -45.88 -18.77
N LEU A 513 10.10 -45.56 -19.14
CA LEU A 513 10.50 -45.26 -20.50
C LEU A 513 11.17 -46.49 -21.12
N VAL A 514 10.85 -46.73 -22.39
CA VAL A 514 11.52 -47.69 -23.25
C VAL A 514 12.28 -46.94 -24.32
N ASP A 515 13.56 -47.29 -24.45
CA ASP A 515 14.36 -46.98 -25.62
C ASP A 515 14.74 -48.29 -26.30
N TRP A 516 14.12 -48.53 -27.46
CA TRP A 516 14.42 -49.65 -28.34
C TRP A 516 14.91 -49.10 -29.67
N THR A 517 16.14 -49.46 -30.03
CA THR A 517 16.73 -49.14 -31.32
C THR A 517 17.15 -50.40 -32.04
N ASN A 518 16.86 -50.48 -33.33
CA ASN A 518 17.08 -51.63 -34.17
C ASN A 518 17.75 -51.21 -35.48
N SER A 519 19.08 -51.16 -35.47
CA SER A 519 19.85 -50.88 -36.69
C SER A 519 19.70 -51.95 -37.77
N CYS A 520 19.20 -53.14 -37.41
CA CYS A 520 18.92 -54.22 -38.37
C CYS A 520 17.68 -53.90 -39.23
N ALA A 521 16.86 -52.90 -38.87
CA ALA A 521 15.69 -52.46 -39.64
C ALA A 521 16.05 -51.62 -40.89
N ASN A 522 17.29 -51.12 -40.99
CA ASN A 522 17.75 -50.26 -42.09
C ASN A 522 18.27 -51.03 -43.32
N ASN A 523 18.30 -52.37 -43.27
CA ASN A 523 18.65 -53.23 -44.41
C ASN A 523 17.42 -53.49 -45.31
N ILE A 524 16.93 -52.45 -46.00
CA ILE A 524 15.88 -52.62 -47.03
C ILE A 524 16.50 -52.50 -48.44
N PRO A 525 16.64 -53.60 -49.22
CA PRO A 525 16.98 -53.50 -50.63
C PRO A 525 15.73 -53.49 -51.53
N GLY A 526 15.63 -52.48 -52.40
CA GLY A 526 14.64 -52.38 -53.47
C GLY A 526 14.97 -53.25 -54.68
N GLY A 527 14.73 -54.55 -54.59
CA GLY A 527 14.73 -55.47 -55.74
C GLY A 527 13.73 -56.62 -55.55
N PRO A 528 12.84 -56.92 -56.52
CA PRO A 528 11.85 -57.98 -56.36
C PRO A 528 12.52 -59.35 -56.54
N GLY A 529 12.63 -60.13 -55.45
CA GLY A 529 13.03 -61.54 -55.48
C GLY A 529 13.85 -62.10 -54.31
N SER A 530 14.27 -61.31 -53.32
CA SER A 530 15.13 -61.81 -52.21
C SER A 530 14.53 -61.67 -50.81
N ILE A 531 14.75 -62.70 -49.99
CA ILE A 531 14.25 -62.92 -48.63
C ILE A 531 14.85 -61.89 -47.65
N GLN A 532 14.03 -61.44 -46.69
CA GLN A 532 14.37 -60.55 -45.57
C GLN A 532 15.70 -60.94 -44.91
N VAL A 533 16.71 -60.07 -44.92
CA VAL A 533 18.09 -60.48 -44.62
C VAL A 533 18.52 -60.30 -43.15
N THR A 534 17.80 -59.53 -42.33
CA THR A 534 18.14 -59.34 -40.90
C THR A 534 16.90 -58.92 -40.08
N ASN A 535 16.67 -59.51 -38.90
CA ASN A 535 15.54 -59.19 -38.02
C ASN A 535 15.99 -59.04 -36.55
N GLY A 536 15.49 -58.01 -35.88
CA GLY A 536 15.78 -57.70 -34.48
C GLY A 536 14.49 -57.56 -33.67
N ASN A 537 14.40 -58.24 -32.53
CA ASN A 537 13.26 -58.16 -31.62
C ASN A 537 13.72 -57.87 -30.20
N GLY A 538 13.05 -56.93 -29.53
CA GLY A 538 13.16 -56.69 -28.10
C GLY A 538 11.96 -57.27 -27.37
N TYR A 539 12.17 -57.94 -26.24
CA TYR A 539 11.13 -58.53 -25.40
C TYR A 539 11.28 -58.06 -23.96
N LEU A 540 10.21 -57.50 -23.41
CA LEU A 540 10.07 -57.32 -21.97
C LEU A 540 9.38 -58.55 -21.40
N GLU A 541 10.03 -59.22 -20.45
CA GLU A 541 9.56 -60.49 -19.89
C GLU A 541 9.35 -60.39 -18.38
N GLU A 542 8.40 -61.15 -17.85
CA GLU A 542 8.06 -61.25 -16.43
C GLU A 542 8.20 -62.68 -15.92
N LEU A 543 8.86 -62.85 -14.77
CA LEU A 543 8.98 -64.12 -14.08
C LEU A 543 7.68 -64.45 -13.35
N GLN A 544 6.99 -65.51 -13.80
CA GLN A 544 5.79 -66.01 -13.16
C GLN A 544 6.12 -66.79 -11.88
N PRO A 545 5.17 -66.96 -10.93
CA PRO A 545 5.37 -67.75 -9.71
C PRO A 545 5.77 -69.22 -9.99
N THR A 546 5.43 -69.73 -11.17
CA THR A 546 5.80 -71.06 -11.67
C THR A 546 7.27 -71.17 -12.11
N GLY A 547 8.04 -70.08 -12.04
CA GLY A 547 9.46 -70.02 -12.44
C GLY A 547 9.70 -69.80 -13.95
N SER A 548 8.65 -69.65 -14.75
CA SER A 548 8.74 -69.42 -16.20
C SER A 548 8.66 -67.92 -16.55
N TRP A 549 9.38 -67.51 -17.60
CA TRP A 549 9.33 -66.14 -18.13
C TRP A 549 8.18 -65.98 -19.14
N LYS A 550 7.27 -65.03 -18.89
CA LYS A 550 6.17 -64.65 -19.77
C LYS A 550 6.51 -63.34 -20.49
N ARG A 551 6.38 -63.32 -21.82
CA ARG A 551 6.52 -62.09 -22.61
C ARG A 551 5.34 -61.16 -22.35
N ILE A 552 5.64 -59.91 -22.05
CA ILE A 552 4.66 -58.87 -21.71
C ILE A 552 4.55 -57.86 -22.85
N ALA A 553 5.67 -57.51 -23.48
CA ALA A 553 5.73 -56.63 -24.64
C ALA A 553 6.81 -57.09 -25.63
N GLN A 554 6.60 -56.79 -26.91
CA GLN A 554 7.54 -57.04 -28.00
C GLN A 554 7.73 -55.77 -28.83
N PHE A 555 8.99 -55.44 -29.12
CA PHE A 555 9.39 -54.28 -29.91
C PHE A 555 10.12 -54.76 -31.17
N ARG A 556 9.77 -54.20 -32.33
CA ARG A 556 10.33 -54.58 -33.65
C ARG A 556 10.94 -53.38 -34.36
N ASN A 557 10.20 -52.27 -34.40
CA ASN A 557 10.68 -51.00 -34.95
C ASN A 557 11.16 -50.10 -33.82
N ASP A 558 12.00 -49.12 -34.13
CA ASP A 558 12.49 -48.13 -33.16
C ASP A 558 11.35 -47.50 -32.36
N VAL A 559 11.49 -47.49 -31.05
CA VAL A 559 10.51 -46.94 -30.09
C VAL A 559 11.27 -46.17 -29.03
N HIS A 560 10.84 -44.93 -28.83
CA HIS A 560 11.32 -44.02 -27.79
C HIS A 560 10.12 -43.42 -27.08
N GLY A 561 9.95 -43.67 -25.78
CA GLY A 561 8.87 -43.07 -25.00
C GLY A 561 8.31 -43.94 -23.88
N PRO A 562 7.15 -43.56 -23.31
CA PRO A 562 6.55 -44.29 -22.20
C PRO A 562 6.08 -45.68 -22.63
N ILE A 563 6.17 -46.65 -21.72
CA ILE A 563 5.51 -47.94 -21.89
C ILE A 563 4.00 -47.68 -21.85
N LEU A 564 3.31 -47.88 -22.97
CA LEU A 564 1.85 -47.89 -23.02
C LEU A 564 1.36 -49.07 -22.17
N GLU A 565 1.09 -48.84 -20.89
CA GLU A 565 0.53 -49.86 -20.01
C GLU A 565 -0.80 -50.35 -20.58
N VAL A 566 -0.92 -51.65 -20.84
CA VAL A 566 -2.23 -52.29 -20.92
C VAL A 566 -2.59 -52.65 -19.48
N PRO A 567 -3.63 -52.05 -18.87
CA PRO A 567 -3.98 -52.30 -17.47
C PRO A 567 -4.17 -53.81 -17.22
N GLY A 568 -3.45 -54.36 -16.23
CA GLY A 568 -3.50 -55.78 -15.87
C GLY A 568 -2.57 -56.73 -16.67
N SER A 569 -1.70 -56.21 -17.54
CA SER A 569 -0.79 -57.03 -18.37
C SER A 569 0.44 -57.57 -17.64
N HIS A 570 0.82 -56.97 -16.50
CA HIS A 570 1.98 -57.35 -15.71
C HIS A 570 1.74 -57.09 -14.22
N ASN A 571 2.48 -57.79 -13.37
CA ASN A 571 2.48 -57.62 -11.92
C ASN A 571 3.73 -56.84 -11.50
N PRO A 572 3.61 -55.67 -10.84
CA PRO A 572 4.74 -54.86 -10.43
C PRO A 572 5.69 -55.59 -9.46
N ASP A 573 5.18 -56.51 -8.63
CA ASP A 573 5.95 -57.27 -7.64
C ASP A 573 6.82 -58.38 -8.25
N TYR A 574 6.63 -58.70 -9.53
CA TYR A 574 7.36 -59.77 -10.20
C TYR A 574 8.60 -59.25 -10.90
N LYS A 575 9.68 -60.06 -10.89
CA LYS A 575 10.91 -59.76 -11.61
C LYS A 575 10.65 -59.62 -13.10
N LYS A 576 11.34 -58.66 -13.71
CA LYS A 576 11.36 -58.36 -15.13
C LYS A 576 12.76 -58.55 -15.67
N ARG A 577 12.87 -58.82 -16.97
CA ARG A 577 14.14 -58.75 -17.69
C ARG A 577 13.90 -58.27 -19.12
N LEU A 578 14.95 -57.72 -19.71
CA LEU A 578 14.99 -57.41 -21.13
C LEU A 578 15.63 -58.58 -21.86
N ARG A 579 15.11 -58.93 -23.03
CA ARG A 579 15.72 -59.92 -23.90
C ARG A 579 15.71 -59.40 -25.32
N VAL A 580 16.83 -59.53 -26.01
CA VAL A 580 16.95 -59.14 -27.41
C VAL A 580 17.33 -60.34 -28.24
N MET A 581 16.74 -60.44 -29.42
CA MET A 581 16.97 -61.53 -30.36
C MET A 581 17.25 -60.96 -31.73
N LEU A 582 18.35 -61.40 -32.32
CA LEU A 582 18.83 -61.05 -33.65
C LEU A 582 18.89 -62.31 -34.50
N GLN A 583 18.37 -62.23 -35.72
CA GLN A 583 18.38 -63.31 -36.71
C GLN A 583 18.81 -62.76 -38.07
N SER A 584 19.79 -63.40 -38.70
CA SER A 584 20.25 -63.07 -40.06
C SER A 584 20.48 -64.33 -40.85
N ASN A 585 20.11 -64.27 -42.14
CA ASN A 585 20.54 -65.25 -43.13
C ASN A 585 21.68 -64.69 -44.01
N ASP A 586 22.13 -63.46 -43.74
CA ASP A 586 23.28 -62.81 -44.36
C ASP A 586 24.56 -63.06 -43.54
N PRO A 587 25.57 -63.73 -44.10
CA PRO A 587 26.86 -63.91 -43.45
C PRO A 587 27.69 -62.62 -43.35
N GLU A 588 27.33 -61.53 -44.06
CA GLU A 588 28.03 -60.23 -43.97
C GLU A 588 27.29 -59.20 -43.10
N ALA A 589 26.10 -59.50 -42.57
CA ALA A 589 25.33 -58.55 -41.77
C ALA A 589 25.98 -58.29 -40.40
N GLY A 590 26.56 -57.10 -40.24
CA GLY A 590 26.87 -56.50 -38.95
C GLY A 590 25.76 -55.55 -38.53
N CYS A 591 25.02 -55.87 -37.47
CA CYS A 591 24.00 -54.96 -36.92
C CYS A 591 23.85 -55.13 -35.41
N SER A 592 23.26 -54.14 -34.76
CA SER A 592 23.00 -54.16 -33.32
C SER A 592 21.59 -53.70 -32.98
N VAL A 593 21.06 -54.26 -31.91
CA VAL A 593 19.87 -53.76 -31.24
C VAL A 593 20.23 -53.33 -29.83
N SER A 594 19.67 -52.21 -29.37
CA SER A 594 19.77 -51.79 -27.98
C SER A 594 18.37 -51.69 -27.42
N PHE A 595 18.17 -52.33 -26.27
CA PHE A 595 16.95 -52.24 -25.49
C PHE A 595 17.28 -51.78 -24.09
N SER A 596 16.77 -50.61 -23.71
CA SER A 596 16.86 -50.13 -22.34
C SER A 596 15.48 -49.79 -21.79
N ILE A 597 15.34 -50.01 -20.48
CA ILE A 597 14.22 -49.54 -19.68
C ILE A 597 14.78 -48.67 -18.57
N SER A 598 14.21 -47.47 -18.45
CA SER A 598 14.47 -46.54 -17.37
C SER A 598 13.17 -46.13 -16.71
N ARG A 599 13.24 -45.69 -15.45
CA ARG A 599 12.15 -45.02 -14.76
C ARG A 599 12.44 -43.54 -14.79
N LYS A 600 11.53 -42.75 -15.36
CA LYS A 600 11.53 -41.31 -15.21
C LYS A 600 10.77 -40.96 -13.95
N ARG A 601 11.45 -40.33 -12.99
CA ARG A 601 10.90 -39.88 -11.72
C ARG A 601 10.80 -38.37 -11.72
N VAL A 602 9.64 -37.84 -11.37
CA VAL A 602 9.44 -36.41 -11.13
C VAL A 602 9.20 -36.18 -9.64
N PHE A 603 10.01 -35.34 -9.00
CA PHE A 603 9.93 -35.03 -7.58
C PHE A 603 10.17 -33.54 -7.31
N LYS A 604 9.80 -33.04 -6.12
CA LYS A 604 10.00 -31.63 -5.74
C LYS A 604 11.10 -31.52 -4.68
N THR A 605 12.05 -30.62 -4.87
CA THR A 605 13.06 -30.25 -3.87
C THR A 605 12.73 -28.92 -3.22
N THR A 606 12.94 -28.83 -1.91
CA THR A 606 12.66 -27.62 -1.12
C THR A 606 13.95 -27.08 -0.53
N VAL A 607 14.31 -25.84 -0.86
CA VAL A 607 15.48 -25.15 -0.28
C VAL A 607 15.00 -24.01 0.62
N ASN A 608 15.41 -24.05 1.89
CA ASN A 608 15.14 -23.01 2.88
C ASN A 608 16.42 -22.22 3.15
N GLN A 609 16.41 -20.91 2.86
CA GLN A 609 17.56 -20.04 3.15
C GLN A 609 17.14 -18.57 3.25
N ASN A 610 18.01 -17.75 3.84
CA ASN A 610 17.92 -16.31 3.65
C ASN A 610 18.25 -15.98 2.20
N ALA A 611 17.43 -15.13 1.58
CA ALA A 611 17.67 -14.61 0.24
C ALA A 611 17.52 -13.10 0.24
N ILE A 612 18.48 -12.45 -0.41
CA ILE A 612 18.39 -11.01 -0.71
C ILE A 612 17.38 -10.85 -1.85
N VAL A 613 16.44 -9.93 -1.67
CA VAL A 613 15.42 -9.58 -2.67
C VAL A 613 15.44 -8.08 -2.93
N GLY A 614 14.82 -7.68 -4.03
CA GLY A 614 14.82 -6.30 -4.51
C GLY A 614 14.21 -5.30 -3.52
N GLY A 615 14.51 -4.03 -3.76
CA GLY A 615 14.12 -2.92 -2.91
C GLY A 615 14.99 -2.77 -1.67
N LEU A 616 14.83 -1.62 -1.02
CA LEU A 616 15.65 -1.21 0.12
C LEU A 616 14.81 -1.08 1.38
N ARG A 617 15.48 -1.32 2.51
CA ARG A 617 15.02 -1.02 3.87
C ARG A 617 16.06 -0.20 4.60
N ILE A 618 15.63 0.53 5.63
CA ILE A 618 16.52 1.33 6.44
C ILE A 618 17.39 0.42 7.34
N LYS A 619 18.70 0.60 7.29
CA LYS A 619 19.63 -0.08 8.19
C LYS A 619 19.96 0.77 9.40
N SER A 620 20.19 2.06 9.16
CA SER A 620 20.41 3.02 10.23
C SER A 620 20.09 4.44 9.82
N ILE A 621 19.70 5.25 10.79
CA ILE A 621 19.50 6.69 10.67
C ILE A 621 20.48 7.34 11.64
N ASN A 622 21.25 8.30 11.15
CA ASN A 622 22.09 9.13 12.00
C ASN A 622 21.63 10.58 11.88
N ASP A 623 21.09 11.09 12.98
CA ASP A 623 20.61 12.45 13.13
C ASP A 623 21.68 13.28 13.84
N PHE A 624 22.13 14.34 13.18
CA PHE A 624 23.05 15.34 13.71
C PHE A 624 22.30 16.66 13.84
N ASP A 625 22.46 17.34 14.95
CA ASP A 625 21.68 18.52 15.27
C ASP A 625 22.25 19.83 14.68
N GLY A 626 23.55 19.83 14.36
CA GLY A 626 24.25 20.99 13.80
C GLY A 626 25.46 21.42 14.63
N GLN A 627 25.55 20.97 15.90
CA GLN A 627 26.60 21.31 16.85
C GLN A 627 27.27 20.09 17.45
N THR A 628 26.57 19.33 18.31
CA THR A 628 27.22 18.32 19.16
C THR A 628 26.39 17.07 19.40
N ASN A 629 25.07 17.12 19.29
CA ASN A 629 24.26 15.95 19.59
C ASN A 629 24.08 15.05 18.37
N TYR A 630 24.28 13.78 18.64
CA TYR A 630 24.20 12.72 17.66
C TYR A 630 23.23 11.66 18.17
N THR A 631 22.17 11.39 17.40
CA THR A 631 21.28 10.25 17.65
C THR A 631 21.49 9.23 16.55
N LYS A 632 21.74 7.98 16.94
CA LYS A 632 21.83 6.87 16.00
C LYS A 632 20.76 5.85 16.31
N ARG A 633 20.00 5.51 15.29
CA ARG A 633 19.05 4.40 15.28
C ARG A 633 19.53 3.32 14.33
N THR A 634 19.53 2.07 14.77
CA THR A 634 19.85 0.90 13.94
C THR A 634 18.71 -0.10 13.98
N PHE A 635 18.42 -0.73 12.85
CA PHE A 635 17.26 -1.61 12.70
C PHE A 635 17.70 -3.04 12.38
N GLU A 636 17.12 -4.01 13.07
CA GLU A 636 17.34 -5.45 12.84
C GLU A 636 16.02 -6.10 12.43
N TYR A 637 16.09 -6.98 11.44
CA TYR A 637 14.92 -7.61 10.79
C TYR A 637 14.94 -9.14 10.94
N ASN A 638 15.52 -9.64 12.03
CA ASN A 638 15.68 -11.08 12.28
C ASN A 638 14.68 -11.56 13.34
N LYS A 639 14.45 -12.87 13.40
CA LYS A 639 13.59 -13.45 14.43
C LYS A 639 14.21 -13.32 15.83
N PRO A 640 13.45 -12.93 16.87
CA PRO A 640 13.96 -12.78 18.23
C PRO A 640 14.65 -14.02 18.81
N ASP A 641 14.16 -15.21 18.48
CA ASP A 641 14.71 -16.48 18.98
C ASP A 641 15.96 -16.94 18.21
N ASN A 642 16.29 -16.28 17.10
CA ASN A 642 17.41 -16.63 16.23
C ASN A 642 17.96 -15.40 15.50
N LEU A 643 18.42 -14.42 16.30
CA LEU A 643 18.81 -13.08 15.85
C LEU A 643 19.95 -13.04 14.82
N SER A 644 20.75 -14.10 14.70
CA SER A 644 21.97 -14.11 13.86
C SER A 644 21.82 -14.86 12.54
N THR A 645 20.76 -15.65 12.33
CA THR A 645 20.70 -16.53 11.13
C THR A 645 19.40 -16.53 10.34
N GLN A 646 18.27 -16.04 10.87
CA GLN A 646 17.00 -16.11 10.16
C GLN A 646 16.30 -14.75 10.07
N SER A 647 16.14 -14.27 8.83
CA SER A 647 15.32 -13.09 8.54
C SER A 647 13.86 -13.33 8.95
N SER A 648 13.21 -12.30 9.50
CA SER A 648 11.77 -12.25 9.76
C SER A 648 10.97 -11.85 8.51
N GLY A 649 11.66 -11.50 7.41
CA GLY A 649 11.05 -11.06 6.16
C GLY A 649 10.39 -12.18 5.38
N ARG A 650 9.24 -11.86 4.78
CA ARG A 650 8.50 -12.69 3.83
C ARG A 650 8.15 -11.87 2.58
N THR A 651 8.05 -12.51 1.43
CA THR A 651 7.48 -11.88 0.23
C THR A 651 6.05 -11.43 0.51
N ALA A 652 5.80 -10.14 0.40
CA ALA A 652 4.47 -9.56 0.64
C ALA A 652 3.56 -9.67 -0.60
N SER A 653 4.10 -10.05 -1.75
CA SER A 653 3.37 -10.34 -2.99
C SER A 653 4.09 -11.43 -3.79
N PRO A 654 3.37 -12.28 -4.53
CA PRO A 654 3.95 -13.29 -5.40
C PRO A 654 4.67 -12.61 -6.56
N LEU A 655 5.57 -13.36 -7.20
CA LEU A 655 6.18 -12.92 -8.44
C LEU A 655 5.32 -13.40 -9.61
N GLU A 656 4.72 -12.47 -10.37
CA GLU A 656 3.81 -12.79 -11.48
C GLU A 656 4.50 -13.01 -12.83
N PHE A 657 5.72 -13.56 -12.86
CA PHE A 657 6.43 -13.78 -14.12
C PHE A 657 6.10 -15.11 -14.81
N LEU A 658 5.49 -16.08 -14.11
CA LEU A 658 5.18 -17.41 -14.66
C LEU A 658 3.65 -17.62 -14.66
N LYS A 659 3.07 -17.79 -15.86
CA LYS A 659 1.62 -17.96 -16.05
C LYS A 659 1.31 -19.15 -16.96
N THR A 660 0.14 -19.75 -16.83
CA THR A 660 -0.35 -20.73 -17.82
C THR A 660 -0.72 -19.99 -19.11
N HIS A 661 -0.34 -20.59 -20.24
CA HIS A 661 -0.62 -20.08 -21.58
C HIS A 661 -1.22 -21.18 -22.45
N TYR A 662 -2.47 -20.99 -22.87
CA TYR A 662 -3.13 -21.91 -23.78
C TYR A 662 -2.85 -21.54 -25.24
N SER A 663 -2.59 -22.55 -26.07
CA SER A 663 -2.39 -22.37 -27.51
C SER A 663 -3.08 -23.48 -28.29
N VAL A 664 -3.40 -23.22 -29.56
CA VAL A 664 -3.97 -24.22 -30.48
C VAL A 664 -2.91 -24.59 -31.51
N THR A 665 -2.67 -25.89 -31.69
CA THR A 665 -1.73 -26.42 -32.67
C THR A 665 -2.36 -27.56 -33.47
N ARG A 666 -1.79 -27.86 -34.63
CA ARG A 666 -2.19 -29.00 -35.46
C ARG A 666 -1.04 -30.02 -35.49
N PRO A 667 -1.22 -31.22 -34.89
CA PRO A 667 -0.19 -32.26 -34.90
C PRO A 667 0.23 -32.63 -36.33
N THR A 668 1.50 -32.98 -36.51
CA THR A 668 2.03 -33.39 -37.81
C THR A 668 1.31 -34.65 -38.29
N GLY A 669 0.67 -34.59 -39.47
CA GLY A 669 -0.10 -35.71 -40.02
C GLY A 669 -1.55 -35.83 -39.52
N SER A 670 -2.02 -34.91 -38.66
CA SER A 670 -3.42 -34.88 -38.18
C SER A 670 -4.26 -33.82 -38.91
N SER A 671 -5.51 -34.16 -39.21
CA SER A 671 -6.49 -33.19 -39.69
C SER A 671 -7.14 -32.38 -38.57
N GLN A 672 -7.00 -32.80 -37.31
CA GLN A 672 -7.64 -32.17 -36.14
C GLN A 672 -6.66 -31.25 -35.40
N GLN A 673 -7.17 -30.10 -34.95
CA GLN A 673 -6.44 -29.23 -34.03
C GLN A 673 -6.55 -29.75 -32.60
N ILE A 674 -5.51 -29.52 -31.79
CA ILE A 674 -5.47 -29.79 -30.36
C ILE A 674 -5.14 -28.51 -29.59
N MET A 675 -5.55 -28.46 -28.32
CA MET A 675 -5.21 -27.38 -27.40
C MET A 675 -4.05 -27.83 -26.50
N CYS A 676 -3.04 -26.97 -26.37
CA CYS A 676 -1.87 -27.16 -25.52
C CYS A 676 -1.92 -26.19 -24.34
N SER A 677 -1.58 -26.68 -23.14
CA SER A 677 -1.44 -25.89 -21.91
C SER A 677 0.04 -25.70 -21.61
N ASN A 678 0.60 -24.59 -22.08
CA ASN A 678 2.02 -24.26 -21.94
C ASN A 678 2.24 -23.34 -20.73
N TYR A 679 3.50 -23.12 -20.37
CA TYR A 679 3.89 -22.10 -19.41
C TYR A 679 4.48 -20.91 -20.17
N ALA A 680 4.14 -19.69 -19.74
CA ALA A 680 4.67 -18.44 -20.27
C ALA A 680 5.46 -17.72 -19.19
N LEU A 681 6.73 -17.45 -19.47
CA LEU A 681 7.61 -16.61 -18.68
C LEU A 681 7.56 -15.19 -19.25
N SER A 682 7.01 -14.24 -18.49
CA SER A 682 6.88 -12.85 -18.91
C SER A 682 7.63 -11.89 -18.00
N ALA A 683 8.27 -10.89 -18.58
CA ALA A 683 8.92 -9.81 -17.87
C ALA A 683 8.80 -8.51 -18.66
N ASP A 684 8.53 -7.39 -17.99
CA ASP A 684 8.41 -6.09 -18.65
C ASP A 684 8.98 -4.94 -17.82
N GLN A 685 9.20 -3.81 -18.50
CA GLN A 685 9.73 -2.57 -17.91
C GLN A 685 8.67 -1.72 -17.22
N SER A 686 7.40 -2.14 -17.19
CA SER A 686 6.41 -1.38 -16.46
C SER A 686 6.70 -1.52 -14.97
N ILE A 687 6.71 -0.38 -14.27
CA ILE A 687 7.11 -0.24 -12.87
C ILE A 687 6.32 -1.17 -11.92
N ASN A 688 5.17 -1.72 -12.36
CA ASN A 688 4.20 -2.43 -11.53
C ASN A 688 3.87 -3.87 -11.96
N SER A 689 4.34 -4.37 -13.10
CA SER A 689 3.84 -5.65 -13.67
C SER A 689 4.16 -6.90 -12.87
N SER A 690 5.34 -6.99 -12.26
CA SER A 690 5.77 -8.23 -11.59
C SER A 690 5.25 -8.39 -10.16
N LEU A 691 4.67 -7.34 -9.58
CA LEU A 691 4.21 -7.26 -8.18
C LEU A 691 2.84 -6.59 -8.01
N SER A 692 2.14 -6.27 -9.10
CA SER A 692 0.86 -5.56 -9.10
C SER A 692 0.88 -4.31 -8.19
N GLY A 693 1.99 -3.55 -8.23
CA GLY A 693 2.17 -2.29 -7.49
C GLY A 693 2.43 -2.38 -5.97
N ARG A 694 2.73 -3.56 -5.43
CA ARG A 694 2.79 -3.78 -3.96
C ARG A 694 4.18 -3.78 -3.34
N ASP A 695 4.22 -3.74 -2.00
CA ASP A 695 5.45 -3.94 -1.23
C ASP A 695 6.09 -5.30 -1.57
N VAL A 696 7.41 -5.30 -1.75
CA VAL A 696 8.18 -6.53 -2.04
C VAL A 696 8.20 -7.46 -0.82
N VAL A 697 8.38 -6.89 0.37
CA VAL A 697 8.62 -7.63 1.62
C VAL A 697 7.81 -7.04 2.77
N SER A 698 7.35 -7.94 3.64
CA SER A 698 6.84 -7.60 4.97
C SER A 698 7.63 -8.36 6.05
N TYR A 699 7.98 -7.68 7.13
CA TYR A 699 8.71 -8.23 8.27
C TYR A 699 7.77 -8.60 9.40
N GLU A 700 7.92 -9.83 9.92
CA GLU A 700 7.21 -10.31 11.11
C GLU A 700 7.74 -9.63 12.39
N TYR A 701 9.05 -9.37 12.44
CA TYR A 701 9.73 -8.78 13.59
C TYR A 701 10.73 -7.72 13.17
N VAL A 702 10.70 -6.57 13.85
CA VAL A 702 11.71 -5.52 13.70
C VAL A 702 12.16 -5.02 15.06
N THR A 703 13.47 -4.91 15.25
CA THR A 703 14.08 -4.34 16.45
C THR A 703 14.79 -3.03 16.10
N GLU A 704 14.37 -1.93 16.71
CA GLU A 704 15.04 -0.63 16.66
C GLU A 704 15.93 -0.48 17.89
N HIS A 705 17.23 -0.22 17.69
CA HIS A 705 18.15 0.16 18.75
C HIS A 705 18.41 1.66 18.66
N THR A 706 18.25 2.36 19.77
CA THR A 706 18.60 3.78 19.87
C THR A 706 19.81 3.95 20.80
N LEU A 707 20.87 4.57 20.29
CA LEU A 707 22.10 4.79 21.03
C LEU A 707 21.81 5.49 22.38
N GLY A 708 22.21 4.85 23.49
CA GLY A 708 22.03 5.36 24.86
C GLY A 708 20.59 5.34 25.40
N LYS A 709 19.62 4.74 24.69
CA LYS A 709 18.20 4.68 25.13
C LYS A 709 17.63 3.25 25.19
N GLY A 710 18.36 2.25 24.73
CA GLY A 710 17.91 0.85 24.69
C GLY A 710 17.30 0.46 23.34
N LYS A 711 16.33 -0.46 23.36
CA LYS A 711 15.73 -1.01 22.13
C LYS A 711 14.21 -1.10 22.18
N LYS A 712 13.56 -1.02 21.02
CA LYS A 712 12.14 -1.31 20.82
C LYS A 712 11.99 -2.47 19.85
N MET A 713 11.09 -3.40 20.15
CA MET A 713 10.78 -4.56 19.34
C MET A 713 9.33 -4.47 18.89
N TYR A 714 9.09 -4.67 17.60
CA TYR A 714 7.79 -4.65 16.95
C TYR A 714 7.50 -6.02 16.37
N GLN A 715 6.27 -6.52 16.55
CA GLN A 715 5.76 -7.74 15.95
C GLN A 715 4.55 -7.44 15.08
N PHE A 716 4.54 -8.02 13.89
CA PHE A 716 3.46 -7.93 12.91
C PHE A 716 2.96 -9.32 12.56
N SER A 717 1.76 -9.41 11.97
CA SER A 717 1.38 -10.63 11.27
C SER A 717 2.22 -10.76 10.00
N ALA A 718 2.71 -11.96 9.72
CA ALA A 718 3.41 -12.27 8.48
C ALA A 718 2.71 -13.43 7.77
N ILE A 719 2.23 -13.16 6.56
CA ILE A 719 1.71 -14.16 5.64
C ILE A 719 2.77 -14.26 4.54
N GLY A 720 3.46 -15.40 4.47
CA GLY A 720 4.50 -15.63 3.48
C GLY A 720 3.98 -16.57 2.40
N ASN A 721 4.17 -16.19 1.14
CA ASN A 721 4.03 -17.11 0.02
C ASN A 721 5.37 -17.79 -0.22
N ASN A 722 5.36 -19.11 -0.40
CA ASN A 722 6.52 -19.79 -0.97
C ASN A 722 6.56 -19.49 -2.47
N LEU A 723 7.75 -19.33 -3.04
CA LEU A 723 7.90 -19.26 -4.49
C LEU A 723 7.85 -20.70 -5.02
N ASP A 724 6.66 -21.16 -5.37
CA ASP A 724 6.45 -22.47 -6.02
C ASP A 724 6.38 -22.29 -7.54
N ILE A 725 7.50 -22.50 -8.22
CA ILE A 725 7.57 -22.44 -9.69
C ILE A 725 6.99 -23.71 -10.36
N THR A 726 6.53 -24.68 -9.58
CA THR A 726 5.98 -25.95 -10.10
C THR A 726 4.52 -25.80 -10.52
N VAL A 727 3.79 -24.87 -9.91
CA VAL A 727 2.38 -24.65 -10.22
C VAL A 727 2.12 -23.20 -10.61
N PRO A 728 2.06 -22.88 -11.92
CA PRO A 728 1.70 -21.55 -12.36
C PRO A 728 0.29 -21.22 -11.88
N ASP A 729 0.04 -19.93 -11.66
CA ASP A 729 -1.27 -19.38 -11.27
C ASP A 729 -1.82 -19.85 -9.90
N MET A 730 -1.11 -20.71 -9.16
CA MET A 730 -1.54 -21.12 -7.81
C MET A 730 -1.08 -20.14 -6.73
N GLY A 731 -2.07 -19.60 -6.00
CA GLY A 731 -1.95 -19.50 -4.55
C GLY A 731 -1.89 -18.11 -3.95
N TRP A 732 -1.99 -17.03 -4.73
CA TRP A 732 -2.12 -15.71 -4.15
C TRP A 732 -3.26 -14.93 -4.77
N ASN A 733 -4.24 -14.61 -3.92
CA ASN A 733 -5.31 -13.71 -4.25
C ASN A 733 -4.84 -12.26 -3.99
N PRO A 734 -4.64 -11.42 -5.02
CA PRO A 734 -4.31 -10.00 -4.82
C PRO A 734 -5.37 -9.30 -3.98
N TYR A 735 -6.62 -9.71 -4.04
CA TYR A 735 -7.70 -9.05 -3.35
C TYR A 735 -7.98 -9.63 -1.95
N GLN A 736 -7.07 -10.45 -1.42
CA GLN A 736 -7.15 -10.97 -0.05
C GLN A 736 -6.84 -9.88 0.99
N PHE A 737 -7.68 -9.79 2.03
CA PHE A 737 -7.51 -8.82 3.10
C PHE A 737 -6.60 -9.34 4.23
N LEU A 738 -5.34 -8.94 4.21
CA LEU A 738 -4.31 -9.37 5.17
C LEU A 738 -4.26 -8.46 6.40
N ASN A 739 -4.01 -9.03 7.58
CA ASN A 739 -3.75 -8.23 8.79
C ASN A 739 -2.37 -7.58 8.68
N LYS A 740 -2.33 -6.26 8.45
CA LYS A 740 -1.08 -5.49 8.35
C LYS A 740 -0.76 -4.70 9.62
N ASN A 741 -1.53 -4.89 10.69
CA ASN A 741 -1.42 -4.09 11.90
C ASN A 741 -0.31 -4.61 12.84
N VAL A 742 0.20 -3.72 13.71
CA VAL A 742 1.13 -4.07 14.80
C VAL A 742 0.39 -4.95 15.81
N LEU A 743 0.95 -6.11 16.15
CA LEU A 743 0.41 -7.05 17.15
C LEU A 743 1.02 -6.85 18.53
N ASN A 744 2.31 -6.55 18.60
CA ASN A 744 3.03 -6.35 19.86
C ASN A 744 4.15 -5.32 19.72
N GLU A 745 4.34 -4.50 20.75
CA GLU A 745 5.48 -3.58 20.91
C GLU A 745 6.12 -3.80 22.28
N LYS A 746 7.44 -3.94 22.36
CA LYS A 746 8.18 -4.03 23.63
C LYS A 746 9.33 -3.04 23.63
N SER A 747 9.44 -2.21 24.66
CA SER A 747 10.58 -1.31 24.85
C SER A 747 11.42 -1.73 26.04
N TYR A 748 12.74 -1.71 25.86
CA TYR A 748 13.73 -2.12 26.85
C TYR A 748 14.71 -0.97 27.11
N SER A 749 15.20 -0.90 28.34
CA SER A 749 16.32 -0.03 28.72
C SER A 749 17.63 -0.46 28.05
N GLU A 750 18.66 0.38 28.15
CA GLU A 750 20.01 0.03 27.72
C GLU A 750 20.59 -1.18 28.47
N SER A 751 20.20 -1.37 29.74
CA SER A 751 20.57 -2.55 30.54
C SER A 751 19.75 -3.81 30.21
N GLY A 752 18.78 -3.74 29.29
CA GLY A 752 17.93 -4.86 28.89
C GLY A 752 16.69 -5.09 29.77
N ALA A 753 16.39 -4.20 30.72
CA ALA A 753 15.16 -4.28 31.50
C ALA A 753 13.96 -3.86 30.66
N LEU A 754 12.85 -4.60 30.74
CA LEU A 754 11.59 -4.24 30.08
C LEU A 754 11.03 -2.97 30.74
N LEU A 755 10.63 -2.00 29.92
CA LEU A 755 10.06 -0.70 30.34
C LEU A 755 8.58 -0.60 29.99
N GLN A 756 8.18 -1.12 28.82
CA GLN A 756 6.81 -1.09 28.33
C GLN A 756 6.54 -2.28 27.43
N GLU A 757 5.33 -2.82 27.50
CA GLU A 757 4.80 -3.81 26.56
C GLU A 757 3.40 -3.37 26.13
N LYS A 758 3.16 -3.31 24.82
CA LYS A 758 1.84 -3.08 24.25
C LYS A 758 1.43 -4.28 23.41
N ASN A 759 0.23 -4.79 23.64
CA ASN A 759 -0.36 -5.89 22.88
C ASN A 759 -1.64 -5.42 22.21
N TYR A 760 -1.84 -5.80 20.97
CA TYR A 760 -3.00 -5.42 20.17
C TYR A 760 -3.67 -6.68 19.63
N GLU A 761 -4.97 -6.81 19.92
CA GLU A 761 -5.81 -7.91 19.45
C GLU A 761 -6.73 -7.36 18.36
N TYR A 762 -6.76 -8.05 17.22
CA TYR A 762 -7.61 -7.69 16.08
C TYR A 762 -8.50 -8.87 15.71
N GLU A 763 -9.70 -8.57 15.28
CA GLU A 763 -10.66 -9.54 14.75
C GLU A 763 -10.90 -9.23 13.28
N ASN A 764 -10.89 -10.27 12.44
CA ASN A 764 -11.30 -10.13 11.05
C ASN A 764 -12.82 -10.08 11.01
N MET A 765 -13.34 -8.87 10.88
CA MET A 765 -14.75 -8.66 10.69
C MET A 765 -15.03 -8.86 9.20
N LEU A 766 -15.55 -10.05 8.88
CA LEU A 766 -16.01 -10.42 7.55
C LEU A 766 -17.34 -9.71 7.29
N LEU A 767 -17.25 -8.42 7.01
CA LEU A 767 -18.39 -7.57 6.74
C LEU A 767 -18.94 -7.96 5.37
N LYS A 768 -20.21 -8.38 5.31
CA LYS A 768 -20.93 -8.39 4.05
C LYS A 768 -21.19 -6.93 3.70
N ASN A 769 -20.98 -6.52 2.45
CA ASN A 769 -21.82 -5.45 1.92
C ASN A 769 -23.14 -6.13 1.54
N PRO A 770 -24.21 -6.09 2.37
CA PRO A 770 -25.43 -6.89 2.16
C PRO A 770 -26.16 -6.62 0.84
N LEU A 771 -25.61 -5.76 -0.02
CA LEU A 771 -26.18 -5.25 -1.26
C LEU A 771 -25.43 -5.68 -2.54
N SER A 772 -24.31 -6.40 -2.49
CA SER A 772 -23.70 -6.93 -3.73
C SER A 772 -24.43 -8.19 -4.21
N SER A 773 -24.96 -8.16 -5.43
CA SER A 773 -25.50 -9.34 -6.12
C SER A 773 -24.41 -10.26 -6.69
N ASP A 774 -23.15 -9.82 -6.67
CA ASP A 774 -22.04 -10.46 -7.39
C ASP A 774 -21.22 -11.40 -6.51
N HIS A 775 -21.68 -11.67 -5.29
CA HIS A 775 -21.01 -12.53 -4.33
C HIS A 775 -21.06 -14.01 -4.71
N LEU A 776 -20.00 -14.74 -4.39
CA LEU A 776 -19.94 -16.20 -4.42
C LEU A 776 -20.84 -16.80 -3.33
N SER A 777 -21.74 -17.72 -3.69
CA SER A 777 -22.57 -18.42 -2.70
C SER A 777 -21.74 -19.21 -1.67
N ALA A 778 -20.57 -19.72 -2.08
CA ALA A 778 -19.63 -20.43 -1.21
C ALA A 778 -18.74 -19.51 -0.35
N SER A 779 -18.71 -18.21 -0.65
CA SER A 779 -17.94 -17.20 0.09
C SER A 779 -18.79 -15.95 0.31
N PRO A 780 -19.64 -15.93 1.36
CA PRO A 780 -20.67 -14.89 1.55
C PRO A 780 -20.13 -13.48 1.83
N TYR A 781 -18.79 -13.32 1.90
CA TYR A 781 -18.07 -12.07 2.18
C TYR A 781 -17.33 -11.52 0.95
N SER A 782 -17.40 -12.22 -0.18
CA SER A 782 -16.90 -11.76 -1.47
C SER A 782 -17.81 -10.67 -2.04
N LEU A 783 -17.24 -9.62 -2.60
CA LEU A 783 -17.99 -8.57 -3.31
C LEU A 783 -18.21 -8.92 -4.77
N ALA A 784 -17.17 -9.45 -5.41
CA ALA A 784 -17.13 -9.79 -6.82
C ALA A 784 -16.04 -10.86 -7.06
N LEU A 785 -16.07 -11.44 -8.25
CA LEU A 785 -15.07 -12.41 -8.70
C LEU A 785 -14.38 -11.87 -9.96
N SER A 786 -13.13 -11.40 -9.79
CA SER A 786 -12.30 -11.00 -10.91
C SER A 786 -11.92 -12.25 -11.70
N THR A 787 -12.33 -12.33 -12.97
CA THR A 787 -12.13 -13.52 -13.79
C THR A 787 -11.53 -13.14 -15.14
N SER A 788 -10.37 -13.72 -15.47
CA SER A 788 -9.74 -13.54 -16.79
C SER A 788 -10.10 -14.71 -17.72
N PHE A 789 -10.82 -14.42 -18.80
CA PHE A 789 -11.18 -15.39 -19.83
C PHE A 789 -10.22 -15.37 -21.03
N ALA A 790 -10.02 -16.54 -21.63
CA ALA A 790 -9.38 -16.69 -22.94
C ALA A 790 -10.30 -17.46 -23.88
N PHE A 791 -10.31 -17.06 -25.16
CA PHE A 791 -11.15 -17.64 -26.20
C PHE A 791 -10.30 -18.22 -27.33
N PHE A 792 -10.66 -19.40 -27.81
CA PHE A 792 -9.91 -20.12 -28.84
C PHE A 792 -10.85 -20.75 -29.85
N ASP A 793 -10.53 -20.64 -31.13
CA ASP A 793 -11.24 -21.37 -32.17
C ASP A 793 -10.54 -22.72 -32.42
N LEU A 794 -11.29 -23.81 -32.23
CA LEU A 794 -10.83 -25.19 -32.37
C LEU A 794 -11.81 -25.95 -33.26
N ASN A 795 -11.34 -26.43 -34.41
CA ASN A 795 -12.15 -27.21 -35.36
C ASN A 795 -13.49 -26.53 -35.73
N SER A 796 -13.49 -25.20 -35.92
CA SER A 796 -14.66 -24.35 -36.24
C SER A 796 -15.65 -24.09 -35.10
N GLN A 797 -15.30 -24.43 -33.86
CA GLN A 797 -16.04 -24.09 -32.64
C GLN A 797 -15.20 -23.12 -31.79
N THR A 798 -15.85 -22.16 -31.12
CA THR A 798 -15.15 -21.29 -30.17
C THR A 798 -15.27 -21.87 -28.76
N PHE A 799 -14.15 -22.05 -28.09
CA PHE A 799 -14.08 -22.50 -26.71
C PHE A 799 -13.63 -21.38 -25.78
N SER A 800 -14.16 -21.37 -24.56
CA SER A 800 -13.62 -20.56 -23.46
C SER A 800 -12.68 -21.36 -22.56
N ARG A 801 -11.73 -20.64 -21.96
CA ARG A 801 -10.86 -21.06 -20.86
C ARG A 801 -10.76 -19.93 -19.84
N ILE A 802 -10.39 -20.28 -18.61
CA ILE A 802 -10.07 -19.31 -17.57
C ILE A 802 -8.56 -19.31 -17.38
N ASN A 803 -7.95 -18.13 -17.45
CA ASN A 803 -6.54 -17.94 -17.16
C ASN A 803 -6.32 -17.87 -15.65
N ASN A 804 -7.13 -17.08 -14.95
CA ASN A 804 -7.11 -16.93 -13.50
C ASN A 804 -8.46 -16.39 -13.00
N PHE A 805 -8.72 -16.56 -11.71
CA PHE A 805 -9.83 -15.90 -11.02
C PHE A 805 -9.49 -15.61 -9.56
N TYR A 806 -9.96 -14.48 -9.04
CA TYR A 806 -9.65 -14.00 -7.69
C TYR A 806 -10.86 -13.41 -6.99
N VAL A 807 -11.05 -13.80 -5.74
CA VAL A 807 -12.16 -13.34 -4.90
C VAL A 807 -11.84 -11.95 -4.34
N VAL A 808 -12.68 -10.95 -4.64
CA VAL A 808 -12.54 -9.62 -4.03
C VAL A 808 -13.22 -9.61 -2.66
N GLU A 809 -12.44 -9.48 -1.59
CA GLU A 809 -12.95 -9.52 -0.20
C GLU A 809 -13.37 -8.12 0.30
N SER A 810 -14.37 -8.06 1.19
CA SER A 810 -14.81 -6.80 1.84
C SER A 810 -14.53 -6.71 3.34
N GLY A 811 -13.90 -7.74 3.93
CA GLY A 811 -13.62 -7.81 5.36
C GLY A 811 -12.60 -6.78 5.84
N LYS A 812 -12.68 -6.40 7.12
CA LYS A 812 -11.79 -5.42 7.78
C LYS A 812 -11.24 -5.99 9.09
N TRP A 813 -9.95 -5.79 9.36
CA TRP A 813 -9.31 -6.14 10.62
C TRP A 813 -9.53 -4.98 11.59
N LEU A 814 -10.41 -5.19 12.56
CA LEU A 814 -10.78 -4.17 13.53
C LEU A 814 -10.06 -4.43 14.86
N LEU A 815 -9.49 -3.38 15.45
CA LEU A 815 -8.87 -3.44 16.77
C LEU A 815 -9.96 -3.74 17.80
N THR A 816 -9.88 -4.87 18.48
CA THR A 816 -10.85 -5.27 19.51
C THR A 816 -10.36 -4.92 20.90
N LYS A 817 -9.04 -5.02 21.11
CA LYS A 817 -8.40 -4.72 22.39
C LYS A 817 -6.97 -4.23 22.23
N ALA A 818 -6.58 -3.27 23.07
CA ALA A 818 -5.19 -2.85 23.24
C ALA A 818 -4.80 -2.88 24.72
N THR A 819 -3.74 -3.61 25.05
CA THR A 819 -3.23 -3.79 26.42
C THR A 819 -1.87 -3.12 26.54
N ASN A 820 -1.72 -2.13 27.42
CA ASN A 820 -0.48 -1.41 27.67
C ASN A 820 0.03 -1.70 29.09
N LYS A 821 1.22 -2.26 29.22
CA LYS A 821 1.88 -2.56 30.50
C LYS A 821 3.12 -1.71 30.65
N THR A 822 3.32 -1.11 31.82
CA THR A 822 4.55 -0.38 32.17
C THR A 822 5.31 -1.12 33.25
N TYR A 823 6.63 -1.02 33.22
CA TYR A 823 7.51 -1.77 34.12
C TYR A 823 8.58 -0.85 34.72
N LEU A 824 8.91 -1.09 35.98
CA LEU A 824 10.08 -0.54 36.65
C LEU A 824 10.92 -1.68 37.20
N ASN A 825 12.17 -1.81 36.74
CA ASN A 825 13.07 -2.92 37.11
C ASN A 825 12.44 -4.31 36.85
N ASN A 826 11.80 -4.49 35.69
CA ASN A 826 11.05 -5.70 35.31
C ASN A 826 9.82 -6.02 36.19
N ILE A 827 9.42 -5.13 37.09
CA ILE A 827 8.19 -5.26 37.89
C ILE A 827 7.09 -4.45 37.22
N LEU A 828 5.94 -5.08 36.96
CA LEU A 828 4.76 -4.43 36.38
C LEU A 828 4.26 -3.31 37.31
N THR A 829 4.24 -2.08 36.84
CA THR A 829 3.79 -0.90 37.61
C THR A 829 2.38 -0.45 37.25
N SER A 830 1.97 -0.64 36.00
CA SER A 830 0.60 -0.38 35.57
C SER A 830 0.21 -1.25 34.37
N GLU A 831 -1.08 -1.56 34.25
CA GLU A 831 -1.68 -2.22 33.09
C GLU A 831 -2.94 -1.47 32.69
N THR A 832 -3.04 -1.05 31.42
CA THR A 832 -4.22 -0.39 30.86
C THR A 832 -4.77 -1.21 29.70
N ASN A 833 -6.03 -1.64 29.78
CA ASN A 833 -6.76 -2.35 28.73
C ASN A 833 -7.80 -1.44 28.10
N ASN A 834 -7.73 -1.25 26.79
CA ASN A 834 -8.73 -0.54 25.99
C ASN A 834 -9.52 -1.56 25.16
N THR A 835 -10.85 -1.48 25.21
CA THR A 835 -11.77 -2.36 24.46
C THR A 835 -12.64 -1.55 23.52
N TYR A 836 -12.85 -2.07 22.31
CA TYR A 836 -13.54 -1.36 21.24
C TYR A 836 -14.84 -2.07 20.81
N SER A 837 -15.81 -1.31 20.29
CA SER A 837 -17.08 -1.83 19.78
C SER A 837 -16.90 -2.45 18.39
N VAL A 838 -16.76 -3.78 18.34
CA VAL A 838 -16.69 -4.52 17.08
C VAL A 838 -17.89 -5.43 16.82
N SER A 839 -18.81 -5.56 17.79
CA SER A 839 -19.91 -6.52 17.74
C SER A 839 -21.05 -6.15 16.79
N ASP A 840 -21.15 -4.89 16.35
CA ASP A 840 -22.16 -4.43 15.40
C ASP A 840 -21.49 -3.72 14.22
N ILE A 841 -21.50 -4.38 13.06
CA ILE A 841 -21.02 -3.87 11.78
C ILE A 841 -21.62 -2.50 11.41
N ASN A 842 -22.84 -2.21 11.86
CA ASN A 842 -23.55 -0.96 11.53
C ASN A 842 -23.21 0.18 12.49
N LYS A 843 -22.31 -0.06 13.45
CA LYS A 843 -21.80 0.96 14.36
C LYS A 843 -20.31 1.15 14.11
N PRO A 844 -19.80 2.38 14.21
CA PRO A 844 -18.36 2.62 14.11
C PRO A 844 -17.60 1.89 15.19
N VAL A 845 -16.34 1.55 14.88
CA VAL A 845 -15.39 1.07 15.87
C VAL A 845 -14.98 2.23 16.75
N ASN A 846 -15.49 2.19 17.97
CA ASN A 846 -15.34 3.22 18.96
C ASN A 846 -14.72 2.61 20.22
N LEU A 847 -13.92 3.39 20.95
CA LEU A 847 -13.41 2.98 22.25
C LEU A 847 -14.59 2.90 23.22
N VAL A 848 -14.94 1.71 23.72
CA VAL A 848 -16.09 1.54 24.63
C VAL A 848 -15.65 1.55 26.07
N LYS A 849 -14.43 1.06 26.34
CA LYS A 849 -13.95 0.83 27.70
C LYS A 849 -12.44 1.02 27.81
N THR A 850 -12.00 1.63 28.90
CA THR A 850 -10.61 1.67 29.35
C THR A 850 -10.56 1.19 30.80
N GLU A 851 -9.77 0.16 31.09
CA GLU A 851 -9.51 -0.32 32.45
C GLU A 851 -8.03 -0.09 32.78
N THR A 852 -7.72 0.50 33.92
CA THR A 852 -6.34 0.69 34.39
C THR A 852 -6.17 0.03 35.75
N ARG A 853 -5.13 -0.80 35.89
CA ARG A 853 -4.70 -1.40 37.15
C ARG A 853 -3.33 -0.85 37.51
N SER A 854 -3.18 -0.37 38.74
CA SER A 854 -1.93 0.16 39.27
C SER A 854 -1.20 -0.88 40.14
N PHE A 855 0.09 -0.64 40.41
CA PHE A 855 0.92 -1.50 41.25
C PHE A 855 0.37 -1.74 42.66
N ASP A 856 -0.36 -0.77 43.21
CA ASP A 856 -0.99 -0.87 44.53
C ASP A 856 -2.27 -1.72 44.55
N GLY A 857 -2.66 -2.29 43.41
CA GLY A 857 -3.87 -3.09 43.23
C GLY A 857 -5.14 -2.27 42.98
N SER A 858 -5.05 -0.93 42.96
CA SER A 858 -6.19 -0.08 42.59
C SER A 858 -6.57 -0.30 41.12
N ALA A 859 -7.88 -0.29 40.86
CA ALA A 859 -8.43 -0.41 39.52
C ALA A 859 -9.36 0.77 39.22
N ALA A 860 -9.12 1.44 38.10
CA ALA A 860 -9.99 2.47 37.55
C ALA A 860 -10.55 2.00 36.20
N GLU A 861 -11.77 2.40 35.89
CA GLU A 861 -12.44 2.08 34.63
C GLU A 861 -13.09 3.34 34.07
N ALA A 862 -13.03 3.53 32.76
CA ALA A 862 -13.81 4.53 32.03
C ALA A 862 -14.60 3.84 30.92
N THR A 863 -15.88 4.17 30.77
CA THR A 863 -16.74 3.71 29.69
C THR A 863 -17.25 4.87 28.86
N PHE A 864 -17.48 4.63 27.57
CA PHE A 864 -17.87 5.63 26.60
C PHE A 864 -19.11 5.17 25.83
N GLN A 865 -20.00 6.11 25.53
CA GLN A 865 -21.19 5.86 24.70
C GLN A 865 -21.29 6.92 23.60
N TYR A 866 -21.80 6.48 22.45
CA TYR A 866 -21.83 7.23 21.20
C TYR A 866 -23.25 7.46 20.72
N ALA A 867 -23.42 8.23 19.63
CA ALA A 867 -24.73 8.57 19.07
C ALA A 867 -25.62 7.35 18.83
N THR A 868 -25.04 6.24 18.38
CA THR A 868 -25.71 4.95 18.13
C THR A 868 -26.17 4.24 19.39
N ASP A 869 -25.53 4.48 20.54
CA ASP A 869 -25.87 3.82 21.81
C ASP A 869 -26.98 4.55 22.55
N GLN A 870 -27.12 5.86 22.29
CA GLN A 870 -28.14 6.73 22.87
C GLN A 870 -29.29 7.04 21.89
N ASN A 871 -29.30 6.43 20.69
CA ASN A 871 -30.28 6.67 19.64
C ASN A 871 -30.44 8.16 19.24
N ASN A 872 -29.33 8.90 19.14
CA ASN A 872 -29.37 10.29 18.65
C ASN A 872 -29.54 10.32 17.12
N THR A 873 -30.79 10.34 16.66
CA THR A 873 -31.16 10.23 15.24
C THR A 873 -30.58 11.33 14.36
N ASP A 874 -30.42 12.54 14.88
CA ASP A 874 -29.83 13.66 14.13
C ASP A 874 -28.35 13.38 13.84
N MET A 875 -27.56 13.04 14.86
CA MET A 875 -26.14 12.71 14.70
C MET A 875 -25.94 11.48 13.81
N ILE A 876 -26.77 10.45 13.96
CA ILE A 876 -26.72 9.24 13.12
C ILE A 876 -26.99 9.60 11.65
N SER A 877 -28.03 10.41 11.38
CA SER A 877 -28.40 10.79 10.00
C SER A 877 -27.33 11.63 9.32
N ALA A 878 -26.58 12.43 10.10
CA ALA A 878 -25.43 13.20 9.62
C ALA A 878 -24.11 12.41 9.64
N ASN A 879 -24.15 11.11 9.92
CA ASN A 879 -22.99 10.23 10.06
C ASN A 879 -22.01 10.64 11.19
N MET A 880 -22.42 11.47 12.17
CA MET A 880 -21.59 11.93 13.31
C MET A 880 -21.52 10.88 14.44
N VAL A 881 -21.01 9.68 14.13
CA VAL A 881 -21.12 8.49 14.99
C VAL A 881 -19.85 8.14 15.78
N GLY A 882 -18.73 8.82 15.51
CA GLY A 882 -17.43 8.64 16.20
C GLY A 882 -17.17 9.57 17.39
N ILE A 883 -18.14 10.41 17.79
CA ILE A 883 -17.98 11.38 18.88
C ILE A 883 -18.54 10.79 20.19
N PRO A 884 -17.75 10.65 21.27
CA PRO A 884 -18.28 10.18 22.55
C PRO A 884 -19.20 11.25 23.13
N ILE A 885 -20.46 10.87 23.37
CA ILE A 885 -21.50 11.76 23.91
C ILE A 885 -21.71 11.56 25.40
N GLN A 886 -21.28 10.43 25.96
CA GLN A 886 -21.30 10.19 27.41
C GLN A 886 -20.06 9.43 27.85
N THR A 887 -19.50 9.82 28.99
CA THR A 887 -18.37 9.17 29.63
C THR A 887 -18.69 8.87 31.10
N GLU A 888 -18.33 7.68 31.57
CA GLU A 888 -18.52 7.25 32.96
C GLU A 888 -17.25 6.62 33.50
N GLY A 889 -16.72 7.19 34.59
CA GLY A 889 -15.53 6.71 35.29
C GLY A 889 -15.89 6.03 36.61
N THR A 890 -15.29 4.88 36.88
CA THR A 890 -15.41 4.14 38.15
C THR A 890 -14.03 3.83 38.74
N GLU A 891 -13.97 3.70 40.07
CA GLU A 891 -12.78 3.27 40.80
C GLU A 891 -13.18 2.16 41.77
N ASN A 892 -12.52 1.00 41.68
CA ASN A 892 -12.85 -0.22 42.43
C ASN A 892 -14.34 -0.58 42.35
N GLY A 893 -14.96 -0.39 41.17
CA GLY A 893 -16.38 -0.66 40.91
C GLY A 893 -17.36 0.43 41.36
N LYS A 894 -16.88 1.56 41.91
CA LYS A 894 -17.73 2.70 42.32
C LYS A 894 -17.64 3.86 41.34
N VAL A 895 -18.76 4.38 40.87
CA VAL A 895 -18.82 5.55 39.98
C VAL A 895 -18.24 6.79 40.67
N ILE A 896 -17.24 7.42 40.04
CA ILE A 896 -16.59 8.65 40.50
C ILE A 896 -16.97 9.87 39.66
N ALA A 897 -17.29 9.66 38.38
CA ALA A 897 -17.67 10.72 37.46
C ALA A 897 -18.56 10.18 36.34
N LYS A 898 -19.57 10.94 35.94
CA LYS A 898 -20.35 10.67 34.74
C LYS A 898 -20.74 11.99 34.07
N ASN A 899 -20.40 12.14 32.80
CA ASN A 899 -20.61 13.36 32.01
C ASN A 899 -21.33 13.03 30.70
N LYS A 900 -22.20 13.94 30.24
CA LYS A 900 -22.88 13.83 28.93
C LYS A 900 -22.85 15.15 28.19
N THR A 901 -22.56 15.12 26.89
CA THR A 901 -22.74 16.27 25.99
C THR A 901 -23.98 16.03 25.14
N VAL A 902 -24.90 16.98 25.17
CA VAL A 902 -26.15 16.93 24.41
C VAL A 902 -25.95 17.67 23.10
N TYR A 903 -26.30 17.03 21.98
CA TYR A 903 -26.25 17.60 20.63
C TYR A 903 -27.66 17.70 20.05
N ALA A 904 -27.93 18.77 19.33
CA ALA A 904 -29.18 18.96 18.61
C ALA A 904 -28.98 19.82 17.36
N LYS A 905 -29.92 19.75 16.40
CA LYS A 905 -29.99 20.70 15.29
C LYS A 905 -30.26 22.10 15.80
N ASN A 906 -29.46 23.06 15.36
CA ASN A 906 -29.65 24.46 15.67
C ASN A 906 -30.22 25.22 14.46
N ALA A 907 -31.48 25.67 14.57
CA ALA A 907 -32.20 26.34 13.49
C ALA A 907 -31.50 27.62 13.00
N SER A 908 -30.83 28.36 13.89
CA SER A 908 -30.09 29.60 13.56
C SER A 908 -28.83 29.35 12.73
N THR A 909 -28.39 28.10 12.62
CA THR A 909 -27.18 27.67 11.90
C THR A 909 -27.51 26.86 10.66
N ASN A 910 -28.71 27.01 10.10
CA ASN A 910 -29.22 26.15 9.02
C ASN A 910 -29.23 24.65 9.42
N ASN A 911 -29.64 24.37 10.66
CA ASN A 911 -29.74 23.03 11.25
C ASN A 911 -28.42 22.26 11.40
N MET A 912 -27.28 22.95 11.60
CA MET A 912 -26.05 22.26 12.03
C MET A 912 -26.29 21.54 13.36
N ILE A 913 -25.66 20.39 13.54
CA ILE A 913 -25.72 19.61 14.78
C ILE A 913 -24.59 20.07 15.68
N LEU A 914 -24.93 20.81 16.73
CA LEU A 914 -23.98 21.45 17.62
C LEU A 914 -24.25 21.04 19.08
N PRO A 915 -23.25 21.12 19.97
CA PRO A 915 -23.48 20.97 21.40
C PRO A 915 -24.52 22.00 21.87
N VAL A 916 -25.47 21.58 22.71
CA VAL A 916 -26.47 22.47 23.32
C VAL A 916 -26.36 22.49 24.84
N ALA A 917 -25.85 21.43 25.46
CA ALA A 917 -25.54 21.41 26.88
C ALA A 917 -24.44 20.39 27.24
N THR A 918 -23.77 20.61 28.37
CA THR A 918 -22.94 19.61 29.05
C THR A 918 -23.50 19.31 30.44
N GLN A 919 -23.77 18.04 30.71
CA GLN A 919 -24.41 17.53 31.92
C GLN A 919 -23.42 16.76 32.78
N LYS A 920 -23.48 16.97 34.10
CA LYS A 920 -22.84 16.12 35.11
C LYS A 920 -23.90 15.39 35.91
N PHE A 921 -23.69 14.09 36.12
CA PHE A 921 -24.58 13.28 36.95
C PHE A 921 -24.09 13.29 38.40
N ASP A 922 -25.03 13.24 39.33
CA ASP A 922 -24.72 13.17 40.75
C ASP A 922 -24.13 11.78 41.09
N LYS A 923 -23.01 11.77 41.82
CA LYS A 923 -22.34 10.55 42.28
C LYS A 923 -23.22 9.73 43.23
N ASP A 924 -24.11 10.39 43.98
CA ASP A 924 -24.97 9.77 44.99
C ASP A 924 -26.40 9.53 44.45
N ASN A 925 -26.73 10.10 43.27
CA ASN A 925 -27.98 9.86 42.54
C ASN A 925 -27.74 9.83 41.02
N PRO A 926 -27.34 8.67 40.47
CA PRO A 926 -26.97 8.50 39.06
C PRO A 926 -28.10 8.78 38.05
N ALA A 927 -29.35 8.91 38.50
CA ALA A 927 -30.49 9.28 37.67
C ALA A 927 -30.67 10.80 37.51
N SER A 928 -29.98 11.61 38.34
CA SER A 928 -30.08 13.07 38.31
C SER A 928 -28.91 13.70 37.57
N ALA A 929 -29.19 14.21 36.36
CA ALA A 929 -28.26 15.03 35.58
C ALA A 929 -28.48 16.51 35.88
N LYS A 930 -27.40 17.28 36.03
CA LYS A 930 -27.45 18.75 36.13
C LYS A 930 -26.66 19.35 34.98
N ASN A 931 -27.26 20.27 34.25
CA ASN A 931 -26.52 21.09 33.28
C ASN A 931 -25.44 21.86 34.03
N THR A 932 -24.23 21.79 33.48
CA THR A 932 -23.05 22.51 33.97
C THR A 932 -22.67 23.64 33.03
N VAL A 933 -22.98 23.46 31.75
CA VAL A 933 -22.83 24.44 30.69
C VAL A 933 -24.05 24.34 29.77
N ASP A 934 -24.67 25.47 29.45
CA ASP A 934 -25.67 25.60 28.39
C ASP A 934 -25.05 26.40 27.24
N TYR A 935 -25.00 25.82 26.05
CA TYR A 935 -24.48 26.51 24.85
C TYR A 935 -25.65 27.25 24.20
N ASN A 936 -25.75 28.55 24.49
CA ASN A 936 -26.98 29.30 24.26
C ASN A 936 -27.12 29.75 22.80
N GLN A 937 -26.04 30.19 22.16
CA GLN A 937 -26.08 30.83 20.85
C GLN A 937 -24.84 30.51 20.01
N TYR A 938 -25.07 30.41 18.70
CA TYR A 938 -24.06 30.16 17.68
C TYR A 938 -24.28 31.11 16.50
N ASP A 939 -23.22 31.43 15.75
CA ASP A 939 -23.33 32.17 14.49
C ASP A 939 -23.68 31.24 13.31
N VAL A 940 -23.86 31.83 12.13
CA VAL A 940 -24.19 31.10 10.90
C VAL A 940 -23.12 30.11 10.45
N TYR A 941 -21.90 30.20 10.99
CA TYR A 941 -20.76 29.33 10.70
C TYR A 941 -20.55 28.25 11.78
N GLY A 942 -21.39 28.21 12.82
CA GLY A 942 -21.27 27.28 13.94
C GLY A 942 -20.29 27.70 15.03
N ASN A 943 -19.79 28.94 15.00
CA ASN A 943 -18.96 29.48 16.08
C ASN A 943 -19.82 29.77 17.32
N MET A 944 -19.34 29.40 18.50
CA MET A 944 -20.06 29.63 19.76
C MET A 944 -20.03 31.12 20.13
N LEU A 945 -21.20 31.76 20.16
CA LEU A 945 -21.37 33.18 20.51
C LEU A 945 -21.68 33.40 21.99
N GLN A 946 -22.38 32.45 22.62
CA GLN A 946 -22.72 32.54 24.05
C GLN A 946 -22.83 31.17 24.69
N TYR A 947 -22.30 31.05 25.91
CA TYR A 947 -22.57 29.93 26.81
C TYR A 947 -22.82 30.41 28.25
N THR A 948 -23.50 29.60 29.05
CA THR A 948 -23.80 29.89 30.46
C THR A 948 -23.28 28.76 31.35
N THR A 949 -22.46 29.08 32.35
CA THR A 949 -21.94 28.09 33.31
C THR A 949 -22.80 28.02 34.58
N LYS A 950 -22.74 26.89 35.31
CA LYS A 950 -23.48 26.63 36.56
C LYS A 950 -23.36 27.81 37.55
N GLY A 951 -24.44 28.58 37.71
CA GLY A 951 -24.47 29.84 38.47
C GLY A 951 -25.07 31.05 37.73
N SER A 952 -25.55 30.86 36.49
CA SER A 952 -26.25 31.87 35.67
C SER A 952 -25.39 33.04 35.17
N THR A 953 -24.08 32.83 35.02
CA THR A 953 -23.17 33.81 34.41
C THR A 953 -23.05 33.55 32.90
N PRO A 954 -23.68 34.36 32.03
CA PRO A 954 -23.48 34.26 30.60
C PRO A 954 -22.05 34.69 30.25
N THR A 955 -21.45 34.02 29.28
CA THR A 955 -20.20 34.44 28.66
C THR A 955 -20.46 34.66 27.18
N ALA A 956 -20.22 35.88 26.71
CA ALA A 956 -20.31 36.24 25.30
C ALA A 956 -18.94 36.16 24.63
N ILE A 957 -18.92 35.74 23.37
CA ILE A 957 -17.73 35.75 22.51
C ILE A 957 -18.07 36.56 21.26
N ILE A 958 -17.27 37.57 20.97
CA ILE A 958 -17.34 38.36 19.75
C ILE A 958 -16.24 37.86 18.80
N TYR A 959 -16.62 37.54 17.56
CA TYR A 959 -15.70 37.17 16.51
C TYR A 959 -15.46 38.36 15.58
N GLY A 960 -14.21 38.51 15.15
CA GLY A 960 -13.75 39.47 14.15
C GLY A 960 -13.04 38.75 13.01
N TYR A 961 -12.28 39.49 12.20
CA TYR A 961 -11.55 38.95 11.04
C TYR A 961 -12.45 38.12 10.11
N ASN A 962 -13.60 38.67 9.72
CA ASN A 962 -14.63 37.98 8.92
C ASN A 962 -15.18 36.71 9.61
N ASN A 963 -15.49 36.84 10.91
CA ASN A 963 -16.02 35.80 11.79
C ASN A 963 -15.13 34.55 11.91
N SER A 964 -13.82 34.70 11.72
CA SER A 964 -12.88 33.57 11.79
C SER A 964 -12.18 33.45 13.14
N LEU A 965 -12.01 34.54 13.89
CA LEU A 965 -11.21 34.57 15.12
C LEU A 965 -11.93 35.34 16.24
N PRO A 966 -11.86 34.87 17.50
CA PRO A 966 -12.48 35.56 18.64
C PRO A 966 -11.67 36.81 19.00
N ILE A 967 -12.28 37.99 18.97
CA ILE A 967 -11.62 39.27 19.31
C ILE A 967 -11.96 39.76 20.72
N ALA A 968 -13.06 39.29 21.31
CA ALA A 968 -13.41 39.58 22.69
C ALA A 968 -14.17 38.42 23.36
N LYS A 969 -13.84 38.15 24.62
CA LYS A 969 -14.57 37.26 25.53
C LYS A 969 -15.05 38.08 26.73
N ILE A 970 -16.35 38.04 27.02
CA ILE A 970 -16.97 38.86 28.06
C ILE A 970 -17.73 37.94 29.02
N GLU A 971 -17.19 37.71 30.21
CA GLU A 971 -17.83 36.92 31.25
C GLU A 971 -18.75 37.82 32.10
N GLY A 972 -19.99 37.38 32.33
CA GLY A 972 -21.01 38.10 33.09
C GLY A 972 -21.99 38.93 32.24
N VAL A 973 -21.88 38.90 30.91
CA VAL A 973 -22.72 39.70 29.99
C VAL A 973 -23.30 38.82 28.88
N THR A 974 -24.52 39.10 28.46
CA THR A 974 -25.16 38.40 27.33
C THR A 974 -24.57 38.83 26.00
N TYR A 975 -24.62 37.94 25.00
CA TYR A 975 -24.14 38.23 23.66
C TYR A 975 -24.89 39.39 23.02
N GLU A 976 -26.20 39.49 23.19
CA GLU A 976 -27.00 40.62 22.69
C GLU A 976 -26.46 41.96 23.19
N LYS A 977 -26.15 42.06 24.49
CA LYS A 977 -25.63 43.29 25.08
C LYS A 977 -24.21 43.58 24.63
N ALA A 978 -23.35 42.57 24.57
CA ALA A 978 -21.98 42.70 24.07
C ALA A 978 -21.97 43.14 22.59
N MET A 979 -22.70 42.43 21.74
CA MET A 979 -22.77 42.66 20.29
C MET A 979 -23.34 44.05 19.95
N SER A 980 -24.28 44.58 20.75
CA SER A 980 -24.83 45.93 20.56
C SER A 980 -23.77 47.05 20.62
N LEU A 981 -22.60 46.76 21.19
CA LEU A 981 -21.48 47.70 21.35
C LEU A 981 -20.28 47.31 20.45
N ALA A 982 -20.34 46.20 19.71
CA ALA A 982 -19.18 45.58 19.09
C ALA A 982 -18.93 46.00 17.62
N ALA A 983 -19.77 46.85 17.04
CA ALA A 983 -19.71 47.19 15.61
C ALA A 983 -18.34 47.75 15.18
N ASP A 984 -17.73 48.64 15.99
CA ASP A 984 -16.44 49.24 15.68
C ASP A 984 -15.31 48.21 15.77
N ILE A 985 -15.22 47.43 16.86
CA ILE A 985 -14.16 46.41 17.00
C ILE A 985 -14.20 45.35 15.90
N ILE A 986 -15.38 45.00 15.40
CA ILE A 986 -15.53 44.06 14.28
C ILE A 986 -15.02 44.71 12.99
N ALA A 987 -15.46 45.94 12.69
CA ALA A 987 -15.01 46.66 11.50
C ALA A 987 -13.48 46.85 11.47
N GLN A 988 -12.89 47.30 12.58
CA GLN A 988 -11.44 47.46 12.68
C GLN A 988 -10.71 46.12 12.55
N SER A 989 -11.26 45.03 13.10
CA SER A 989 -10.64 43.70 12.99
C SER A 989 -10.67 43.14 11.58
N ASN A 990 -11.69 43.47 10.78
CA ASN A 990 -11.78 43.01 9.40
C ASN A 990 -10.80 43.74 8.48
N GLU A 991 -10.47 44.98 8.83
CA GLU A 991 -9.49 45.82 8.13
C GLU A 991 -8.05 45.58 8.58
N ASP A 992 -7.82 44.95 9.73
CA ASP A 992 -6.50 44.68 10.30
C ASP A 992 -5.65 43.79 9.37
N THR A 993 -4.68 44.41 8.71
CA THR A 993 -3.77 43.79 7.73
C THR A 993 -2.30 44.04 8.04
N ASP A 994 -2.01 44.95 8.96
CA ASP A 994 -0.67 45.47 9.27
C ASP A 994 -0.63 46.10 10.68
N ALA A 995 0.58 46.38 11.16
CA ALA A 995 0.81 46.86 12.51
C ALA A 995 0.21 48.25 12.81
N ASP A 996 -0.11 49.08 11.81
CA ASP A 996 -0.72 50.39 12.04
C ASP A 996 -2.24 50.26 12.19
N LYS A 997 -2.87 49.44 11.36
CA LYS A 997 -4.29 49.09 11.53
C LYS A 997 -4.54 48.30 12.81
N GLU A 998 -3.60 47.42 13.20
CA GLU A 998 -3.69 46.72 14.47
C GLU A 998 -3.73 47.69 15.66
N LYS A 999 -2.99 48.80 15.63
CA LYS A 999 -3.07 49.84 16.68
C LYS A 999 -4.45 50.48 16.75
N VAL A 1000 -5.10 50.69 15.61
CA VAL A 1000 -6.47 51.21 15.55
C VAL A 1000 -7.45 50.21 16.17
N LEU A 1001 -7.35 48.93 15.80
CA LEU A 1001 -8.14 47.86 16.40
C LEU A 1001 -7.91 47.75 17.91
N MET A 1002 -6.65 47.79 18.37
CA MET A 1002 -6.32 47.74 19.78
C MET A 1002 -6.95 48.88 20.57
N LYS A 1003 -6.93 50.10 20.04
CA LYS A 1003 -7.60 51.25 20.66
C LYS A 1003 -9.11 51.02 20.73
N ALA A 1004 -9.73 50.55 19.65
CA ALA A 1004 -11.17 50.24 19.64
C ALA A 1004 -11.51 49.15 20.67
N LEU A 1005 -10.66 48.14 20.82
CA LEU A 1005 -10.81 47.09 21.84
C LEU A 1005 -10.68 47.67 23.26
N ASP A 1006 -9.77 48.59 23.52
CA ASP A 1006 -9.66 49.27 24.81
C ASP A 1006 -10.90 50.13 25.13
N ASP A 1007 -11.39 50.88 24.14
CA ASP A 1007 -12.61 51.68 24.27
C ASP A 1007 -13.83 50.76 24.53
N TYR A 1008 -13.88 49.59 23.86
CA TYR A 1008 -14.91 48.57 24.07
C TYR A 1008 -14.85 47.95 25.46
N ARG A 1009 -13.66 47.61 25.96
CA ARG A 1009 -13.48 47.04 27.32
C ARG A 1009 -13.95 47.99 28.42
N ASN A 1010 -13.76 49.29 28.22
CA ASN A 1010 -14.11 50.33 29.19
C ASN A 1010 -15.55 50.83 29.08
N GLN A 1011 -16.40 50.16 28.30
CA GLN A 1011 -17.82 50.48 28.23
C GLN A 1011 -18.47 50.37 29.62
N PRO A 1012 -19.30 51.34 30.04
CA PRO A 1012 -19.98 51.30 31.33
C PRO A 1012 -20.82 50.02 31.55
N ALA A 1013 -21.28 49.41 30.44
CA ALA A 1013 -22.01 48.15 30.45
C ALA A 1013 -21.20 46.94 30.97
N PHE A 1014 -19.87 47.04 31.01
CA PHE A 1014 -18.96 45.96 31.40
C PHE A 1014 -18.31 46.17 32.78
N ALA A 1015 -18.79 47.15 33.57
CA ALA A 1015 -18.18 47.51 34.87
C ALA A 1015 -18.04 46.34 35.86
N ASN A 1016 -18.91 45.32 35.76
CA ASN A 1016 -18.88 44.11 36.60
C ASN A 1016 -18.53 42.84 35.80
N ALA A 1017 -18.02 43.00 34.58
CA ALA A 1017 -17.72 41.91 33.66
C ALA A 1017 -16.22 41.69 33.52
N SER A 1018 -15.81 40.44 33.34
CA SER A 1018 -14.41 40.12 33.00
C SER A 1018 -14.28 40.12 31.49
N VAL A 1019 -13.62 41.15 30.94
CA VAL A 1019 -13.37 41.25 29.51
C VAL A 1019 -11.95 40.80 29.18
N THR A 1020 -11.81 39.91 28.20
CA THR A 1020 -10.53 39.57 27.56
C THR A 1020 -10.63 39.94 26.09
N THR A 1021 -9.62 40.60 25.54
CA THR A 1021 -9.58 40.96 24.10
C THR A 1021 -8.32 40.43 23.44
N TYR A 1022 -8.40 40.21 22.14
CA TYR A 1022 -7.37 39.56 21.35
C TYR A 1022 -7.17 40.29 20.03
N THR A 1023 -5.92 40.43 19.59
CA THR A 1023 -5.56 40.78 18.21
C THR A 1023 -4.71 39.67 17.60
N TYR A 1024 -4.68 39.59 16.27
CA TYR A 1024 -4.05 38.51 15.53
C TYR A 1024 -3.33 39.04 14.29
N ASP A 1025 -2.27 38.34 13.90
CA ASP A 1025 -1.86 38.28 12.49
C ASP A 1025 -2.42 36.94 11.95
N PRO A 1026 -3.53 36.94 11.18
CA PRO A 1026 -4.17 35.72 10.71
C PRO A 1026 -3.18 34.73 10.09
N LEU A 1027 -3.37 33.44 10.38
CA LEU A 1027 -2.50 32.32 9.98
C LEU A 1027 -1.11 32.26 10.65
N ILE A 1028 -0.66 33.32 11.33
CA ILE A 1028 0.53 33.31 12.18
C ILE A 1028 0.17 33.04 13.64
N GLY A 1029 -0.72 33.86 14.22
CA GLY A 1029 -1.20 33.69 15.58
C GLY A 1029 -1.64 34.98 16.25
N VAL A 1030 -1.82 34.92 17.57
CA VAL A 1030 -2.19 36.07 18.40
C VAL A 1030 -1.05 37.06 18.47
N THR A 1031 -1.31 38.33 18.26
CA THR A 1031 -0.33 39.40 18.41
C THR A 1031 -0.47 40.15 19.74
N SER A 1032 -1.68 40.21 20.31
CA SER A 1032 -1.88 40.69 21.68
C SER A 1032 -3.03 39.99 22.42
N ILE A 1033 -2.88 39.86 23.74
CA ILE A 1033 -3.96 39.48 24.66
C ILE A 1033 -4.05 40.55 25.74
N THR A 1034 -5.25 41.08 25.95
CA THR A 1034 -5.54 41.94 27.11
C THR A 1034 -6.44 41.17 28.07
N PRO A 1035 -5.91 40.60 29.17
CA PRO A 1035 -6.71 39.90 30.18
C PRO A 1035 -7.63 40.86 30.95
N PRO A 1036 -8.55 40.35 31.79
CA PRO A 1036 -9.42 41.18 32.62
C PRO A 1036 -8.66 42.14 33.56
N THR A 1037 -7.42 41.82 33.88
CA THR A 1037 -6.52 42.70 34.67
C THR A 1037 -6.11 43.97 33.94
N GLY A 1038 -6.30 44.04 32.62
CA GLY A 1038 -5.86 45.17 31.77
C GLY A 1038 -4.37 45.15 31.42
N LEU A 1039 -3.58 44.22 31.98
CA LEU A 1039 -2.15 44.09 31.69
C LEU A 1039 -1.97 43.36 30.36
N ARG A 1040 -1.85 44.14 29.26
CA ARG A 1040 -1.70 43.59 27.92
C ARG A 1040 -0.36 42.87 27.75
N GLU A 1041 -0.44 41.70 27.13
CA GLU A 1041 0.67 40.90 26.65
C GLU A 1041 0.76 41.01 25.14
N PHE A 1042 1.97 41.23 24.62
CA PHE A 1042 2.26 41.22 23.19
C PHE A 1042 3.06 39.99 22.83
N TYR A 1043 2.65 39.33 21.77
CA TYR A 1043 3.24 38.11 21.26
C TYR A 1043 4.04 38.47 20.01
N LYS A 1044 5.36 38.32 20.10
CA LYS A 1044 6.29 38.66 19.02
C LYS A 1044 6.70 37.40 18.30
N TYR A 1045 6.61 37.44 16.99
CA TYR A 1045 6.98 36.33 16.13
C TYR A 1045 8.27 36.64 15.39
N ASP A 1046 9.06 35.61 15.10
CA ASP A 1046 10.18 35.73 14.18
C ASP A 1046 9.68 35.74 12.72
N THR A 1047 10.61 35.94 11.78
CA THR A 1047 10.32 35.99 10.33
C THR A 1047 9.75 34.68 9.78
N ALA A 1048 9.82 33.58 10.55
CA ALA A 1048 9.27 32.28 10.20
C ALA A 1048 7.87 32.05 10.83
N GLY A 1049 7.26 33.08 11.43
CA GLY A 1049 5.94 32.99 12.05
C GLY A 1049 5.90 32.17 13.34
N ARG A 1050 7.04 31.99 14.03
CA ARG A 1050 7.12 31.28 15.32
C ARG A 1050 7.19 32.29 16.46
N LEU A 1051 6.58 32.00 17.60
CA LEU A 1051 6.58 32.90 18.77
C LEU A 1051 7.98 33.05 19.37
N GLN A 1052 8.63 34.17 19.12
CA GLN A 1052 9.94 34.50 19.66
C GLN A 1052 9.88 34.94 21.13
N SER A 1053 8.88 35.75 21.51
CA SER A 1053 8.75 36.23 22.87
C SER A 1053 7.33 36.71 23.18
N VAL A 1054 7.01 36.76 24.47
CA VAL A 1054 5.85 37.43 25.03
C VAL A 1054 6.36 38.56 25.90
N VAL A 1055 5.92 39.79 25.64
CA VAL A 1055 6.35 40.99 26.36
C VAL A 1055 5.15 41.74 26.96
N ASP A 1056 5.37 42.51 28.02
CA ASP A 1056 4.36 43.40 28.58
C ASP A 1056 4.30 44.75 27.82
N VAL A 1057 3.42 45.65 28.27
CA VAL A 1057 3.25 47.01 27.73
C VAL A 1057 4.50 47.89 27.81
N ASN A 1058 5.46 47.57 28.67
CA ASN A 1058 6.73 48.28 28.81
C ASN A 1058 7.88 47.59 28.03
N ASN A 1059 7.55 46.61 27.17
CA ASN A 1059 8.49 45.72 26.50
C ASN A 1059 9.35 44.87 27.45
N ASN A 1060 8.94 44.67 28.70
CA ASN A 1060 9.60 43.69 29.56
C ASN A 1060 9.23 42.28 29.07
N ILE A 1061 10.24 41.43 28.95
CA ILE A 1061 10.06 40.04 28.54
C ILE A 1061 9.37 39.27 29.68
N LEU A 1062 8.14 38.82 29.42
CA LEU A 1062 7.40 37.90 30.30
C LEU A 1062 7.80 36.45 30.03
N LYS A 1063 8.03 36.14 28.75
CA LYS A 1063 8.46 34.83 28.29
C LYS A 1063 9.34 35.00 27.05
N GLU A 1064 10.50 34.38 27.02
CA GLU A 1064 11.34 34.35 25.82
C GLU A 1064 11.45 32.91 25.34
N LEU A 1065 11.27 32.72 24.05
CA LEU A 1065 11.41 31.44 23.39
C LEU A 1065 12.62 31.52 22.49
N LYS A 1066 13.73 31.07 23.06
CA LYS A 1066 14.88 30.75 22.25
C LYS A 1066 14.59 29.41 21.61
N TYR A 1067 14.23 29.46 20.33
CA TYR A 1067 14.24 28.31 19.46
C TYR A 1067 15.69 27.88 19.25
N ASN A 1068 16.25 27.29 20.30
CA ASN A 1068 17.34 26.37 20.19
C ASN A 1068 16.70 25.14 19.55
N TYR A 1069 16.60 25.19 18.22
CA TYR A 1069 16.70 23.94 17.49
C TYR A 1069 17.89 23.25 18.10
N LYS A 1070 17.72 21.97 18.46
CA LYS A 1070 18.85 21.16 18.85
C LYS A 1070 19.88 21.41 17.76
N ASN A 1071 20.97 22.01 18.20
CA ASN A 1071 21.56 23.15 17.53
C ASN A 1071 22.73 22.66 16.69
#